data_AF-A0A4Z0EC42-F1
#
_entry.id   AF-A0A4Z0EC42-F1
#
_cell.length_a   1.000
_cell.length_b   1.000
_cell.length_c   1.000
_cell.angle_alpha   90.00
_cell.angle_beta   90.00
_cell.angle_gamma   90.00
#
_symmetry.space_group_name_H-M   'P 1'
#
loop_
_entity.id
_entity.type
_entity.pdbx_description
1 polymer ?
#
loop_
_entity_poly.entity_id
_entity_poly.type
_entity_poly.pdbx_seq_one_letter_code
_entity_poly.pdbx_strand_id
1 'polypeptide(L)'
;MQEALEGVSEKDLESAQFLIEQARGLPGGGVALTLDEALNAVTGGQATRASQLARVVGNSGGEGGRIMNEFYAARPASVDNVGKSAFDRVAAPNLKPTDVGFDIQDAARAGVAQTPEGQVLSAARRAQAPRITSEQAGQAIQTDLGGVRALREAARDARANVDYRLAREAPENVGIERTITVERPGEPVITQPGGAPRFSEAAPRPLDPPPVVEASASAGEESLARFVARHGGLRLDGDVIATDLHRFNIPGIGNVARVGGKGIDNFWRERLIEAGYFRADPDGGAARDISSELLRKLQNEQRGYPSSPLDGGRQAASARGRQGQVTDEYRAALSQAESRLDEALSNAGVPPETLHPEICSRVLGGLMRGEHIDPLDAYERTVAAMVEPPAPYVKSTTIAEEIPDVRFGQVDPRGAIEAVTDLNRTAKGDVRGSLSSFGRDLRGPDGDLDLTVAGNLRARERQDMRIKRAEEFGDATKVRDLTIGRRALDASLKQVPEVATADANFARNSVPLASFERPNGPLNRITARENVPGAEPGPFRTPAEQVPEAITGPTALREALTNGGTATRQAAERRLSTQILDAATDARGDVSAEALRKAMRESADALDQMPALRDRLSHLVLAREGMVRVEASPLGRIAEQPNVKNAISALFPANPLANSQEEIRSAVQALARNNPRAARETVRIYMETVFNEATEQVRGVARQYGGAGFASAVRGNGQQRHNLEAAIRALPDGDTLWTGLDRMMTTLEATGYRPQKGSDTAFNQAIQARLKEGTGTVGQAINDVVSGAAAGAAVGGPSGALGGAVVGGRRGGAKVLQESRVRRDSETIARILTDPKALSMIRSLSRQDPGSRSAEILTNKLLQIGGRGVISASQPSEPTR
;
A
#
# COMPACT_ATOMS: atom_id res chain seq x y z
N MET A 1 21.03 -46.98 -71.69
CA MET A 1 21.33 -45.64 -71.17
C MET A 1 20.90 -44.54 -72.12
N GLN A 2 21.39 -44.48 -73.38
CA GLN A 2 20.94 -43.47 -74.36
C GLN A 2 19.40 -43.40 -74.50
N GLU A 3 18.73 -44.54 -74.65
CA GLU A 3 17.25 -44.61 -74.70
C GLU A 3 16.53 -44.15 -73.41
N ALA A 4 17.20 -44.29 -72.26
CA ALA A 4 16.66 -43.85 -70.97
C ALA A 4 16.82 -42.35 -70.74
N LEU A 5 17.65 -41.69 -71.55
CA LEU A 5 17.90 -40.24 -71.54
C LEU A 5 17.25 -39.53 -72.74
N GLU A 6 16.47 -40.26 -73.55
CA GLU A 6 15.73 -39.69 -74.67
C GLU A 6 14.68 -38.68 -74.14
N GLY A 7 14.70 -37.46 -74.65
CA GLY A 7 13.87 -36.35 -74.17
C GLY A 7 14.48 -35.51 -73.04
N VAL A 8 15.67 -35.88 -72.52
CA VAL A 8 16.41 -35.10 -71.52
C VAL A 8 17.37 -34.15 -72.24
N SER A 9 17.28 -32.85 -71.99
CA SER A 9 18.17 -31.87 -72.60
C SER A 9 19.56 -31.87 -71.94
N GLU A 10 20.56 -31.29 -72.63
CA GLU A 10 21.89 -31.11 -72.05
C GLU A 10 21.86 -30.24 -70.78
N LYS A 11 20.95 -29.25 -70.75
CA LYS A 11 20.74 -28.37 -69.60
C LYS A 11 20.18 -29.15 -68.41
N ASP A 12 19.33 -30.14 -68.65
CA ASP A 12 18.79 -31.01 -67.60
C ASP A 12 19.87 -31.93 -67.03
N LEU A 13 20.75 -32.46 -67.89
CA LEU A 13 21.92 -33.23 -67.44
C LEU A 13 22.86 -32.39 -66.58
N GLU A 14 23.14 -31.14 -66.99
CA GLU A 14 23.94 -30.21 -66.19
C GLU A 14 23.28 -29.88 -64.85
N SER A 15 21.97 -29.63 -64.85
CA SER A 15 21.20 -29.35 -63.63
C SER A 15 21.16 -30.56 -62.69
N ALA A 16 21.01 -31.77 -63.23
CA ALA A 16 21.04 -33.01 -62.46
C ALA A 16 22.43 -33.27 -61.86
N GLN A 17 23.50 -32.98 -62.61
CA GLN A 17 24.87 -33.06 -62.10
C GLN A 17 25.07 -32.11 -60.92
N PHE A 18 24.67 -30.85 -61.11
CA PHE A 18 24.74 -29.84 -60.07
C PHE A 18 23.95 -30.26 -58.82
N LEU A 19 22.75 -30.82 -58.99
CA LEU A 19 21.92 -31.32 -57.89
C LEU A 19 22.59 -32.49 -57.14
N ILE A 20 23.24 -33.42 -57.83
CA ILE A 20 23.99 -34.54 -57.20
C ILE A 20 25.20 -34.02 -56.43
N GLU A 21 25.96 -33.09 -56.99
CA GLU A 21 27.11 -32.47 -56.34
C GLU A 21 26.68 -31.65 -55.11
N GLN A 22 25.62 -30.86 -55.25
CA GLN A 22 25.00 -30.10 -54.17
C GLN A 22 24.55 -31.02 -53.05
N ALA A 23 23.90 -32.15 -53.37
CA ALA A 23 23.40 -33.08 -52.38
C ALA A 23 24.51 -33.73 -51.54
N ARG A 24 25.65 -34.00 -52.16
CA ARG A 24 26.87 -34.49 -51.48
C ARG A 24 27.56 -33.42 -50.65
N GLY A 25 27.48 -32.16 -51.09
CA GLY A 25 28.02 -31.01 -50.38
C GLY A 25 27.15 -30.50 -49.22
N LEU A 26 25.99 -31.11 -48.97
CA LEU A 26 25.17 -30.78 -47.82
C LEU A 26 25.90 -31.12 -46.50
N PRO A 27 25.65 -30.35 -45.42
CA PRO A 27 26.26 -30.62 -44.11
C PRO A 27 25.84 -31.99 -43.58
N GLY A 28 26.64 -32.57 -42.68
CA GLY A 28 26.29 -33.87 -42.09
C GLY A 28 26.60 -35.08 -42.99
N GLY A 29 27.49 -34.91 -43.98
CA GLY A 29 27.93 -35.99 -44.87
C GLY A 29 27.15 -36.14 -46.17
N GLY A 30 26.15 -35.27 -46.41
CA GLY A 30 25.38 -35.22 -47.64
C GLY A 30 24.37 -36.35 -47.84
N VAL A 31 23.48 -36.18 -48.82
CA VAL A 31 22.55 -37.21 -49.26
C VAL A 31 22.93 -37.64 -50.67
N ALA A 32 23.23 -38.92 -50.87
CA ALA A 32 23.47 -39.44 -52.19
C ALA A 32 22.15 -39.58 -52.98
N LEU A 33 22.08 -38.92 -54.14
CA LEU A 33 21.01 -39.07 -55.12
C LEU A 33 21.46 -40.02 -56.23
N THR A 34 20.54 -40.85 -56.72
CA THR A 34 20.77 -41.57 -57.97
C THR A 34 20.59 -40.65 -59.17
N LEU A 35 21.13 -41.06 -60.31
CA LEU A 35 20.97 -40.35 -61.57
C LEU A 35 19.50 -40.13 -61.94
N ASP A 36 18.65 -41.14 -61.77
CA ASP A 36 17.22 -41.04 -62.09
C ASP A 36 16.47 -40.08 -61.16
N GLU A 37 16.79 -40.07 -59.86
CA GLU A 37 16.19 -39.13 -58.90
C GLU A 37 16.55 -37.68 -59.23
N ALA A 38 17.83 -37.43 -59.51
CA ALA A 38 18.29 -36.10 -59.87
C ALA A 38 17.67 -35.61 -61.19
N LEU A 39 17.60 -36.49 -62.20
CA LEU A 39 16.97 -36.19 -63.48
C LEU A 39 15.48 -35.91 -63.36
N ASN A 40 14.74 -36.68 -62.57
CA ASN A 40 13.31 -36.43 -62.37
C ASN A 40 13.06 -35.17 -61.56
N ALA A 41 13.91 -34.84 -60.59
CA ALA A 41 13.81 -33.60 -59.84
C ALA A 41 13.98 -32.37 -60.74
N VAL A 42 14.96 -32.37 -61.66
CA VAL A 42 15.20 -31.20 -62.54
C VAL A 42 14.25 -31.11 -63.73
N THR A 43 13.67 -32.23 -64.17
CA THR A 43 12.71 -32.26 -65.29
C THR A 43 11.24 -32.21 -64.85
N GLY A 44 10.96 -32.08 -63.55
CA GLY A 44 9.59 -32.11 -63.02
C GLY A 44 8.89 -33.46 -63.23
N GLY A 45 9.65 -34.56 -63.17
CA GLY A 45 9.15 -35.93 -63.31
C GLY A 45 9.07 -36.45 -64.76
N GLN A 46 9.65 -35.75 -65.73
CA GLN A 46 9.58 -36.16 -67.15
C GLN A 46 10.62 -37.24 -67.51
N ALA A 47 11.68 -37.43 -66.70
CA ALA A 47 12.69 -38.48 -66.87
C ALA A 47 12.21 -39.89 -66.43
N THR A 48 10.98 -40.25 -66.79
CA THR A 48 10.30 -41.49 -66.40
C THR A 48 11.04 -42.76 -66.82
N ARG A 49 11.70 -42.74 -67.98
CA ARG A 49 12.46 -43.89 -68.51
C ARG A 49 13.70 -44.20 -67.67
N ALA A 50 14.37 -43.17 -67.13
CA ALA A 50 15.50 -43.34 -66.22
C ALA A 50 15.05 -44.01 -64.91
N SER A 51 13.89 -43.60 -64.37
CA SER A 51 13.27 -44.24 -63.20
C SER A 51 12.87 -45.69 -63.48
N GLN A 52 12.28 -45.98 -64.64
CA GLN A 52 11.94 -47.35 -65.03
C GLN A 52 13.17 -48.24 -65.12
N LEU A 53 14.27 -47.74 -65.68
CA LEU A 53 15.55 -48.45 -65.71
C LEU A 53 16.07 -48.74 -64.30
N ALA A 54 16.06 -47.74 -63.40
CA ALA A 54 16.46 -47.92 -62.01
C ALA A 54 15.57 -48.94 -61.27
N ARG A 55 14.26 -48.97 -61.57
CA ARG A 55 13.30 -49.95 -61.02
C ARG A 55 13.65 -51.38 -61.44
N VAL A 56 13.93 -51.59 -62.73
CA VAL A 56 14.27 -52.90 -63.29
C VAL A 56 15.58 -53.41 -62.65
N VAL A 57 16.59 -52.55 -62.55
CA VAL A 57 17.89 -52.89 -61.94
C VAL A 57 17.76 -53.19 -60.45
N GLY A 58 17.01 -52.38 -59.69
CA GLY A 58 16.77 -52.62 -58.28
C GLY A 58 16.01 -53.92 -57.99
N ASN A 59 15.19 -54.39 -58.93
CA ASN A 59 14.38 -55.61 -58.82
C ASN A 59 14.97 -56.83 -59.53
N SER A 60 16.13 -56.71 -60.20
CA SER A 60 16.67 -57.78 -61.05
C SER A 60 17.13 -59.03 -60.29
N GLY A 61 17.32 -58.93 -58.97
CA GLY A 61 18.07 -59.91 -58.18
C GLY A 61 19.56 -59.93 -58.56
N GLY A 62 20.42 -60.44 -57.66
CA GLY A 62 21.88 -60.44 -57.85
C GLY A 62 22.56 -59.11 -57.47
N GLU A 63 23.74 -58.86 -58.02
CA GLU A 63 24.66 -57.80 -57.58
C GLU A 63 24.12 -56.37 -57.84
N GLY A 64 23.47 -56.12 -58.98
CA GLY A 64 22.82 -54.83 -59.26
C GLY A 64 21.71 -54.47 -58.26
N GLY A 65 20.89 -55.45 -57.87
CA GLY A 65 19.90 -55.29 -56.81
C GLY A 65 20.53 -55.08 -55.43
N ARG A 66 21.66 -55.76 -55.13
CA ARG A 66 22.43 -55.56 -53.90
C ARG A 66 22.97 -54.14 -53.80
N ILE A 67 23.60 -53.62 -54.86
CA ILE A 67 24.15 -52.25 -54.93
C ILE A 67 23.05 -51.21 -54.72
N MET A 68 21.93 -51.32 -55.44
CA MET A 68 20.81 -50.38 -55.28
C MET A 68 20.20 -50.46 -53.87
N ASN A 69 20.04 -51.67 -53.30
CA ASN A 69 19.51 -51.83 -51.95
C ASN A 69 20.46 -51.28 -50.88
N GLU A 70 21.77 -51.49 -51.01
CA GLU A 70 22.79 -50.96 -50.11
C GLU A 70 22.82 -49.41 -50.17
N PHE A 71 22.76 -48.84 -51.37
CA PHE A 71 22.66 -47.40 -51.59
C PHE A 71 21.43 -46.79 -50.88
N TYR A 72 20.25 -47.38 -51.05
CA TYR A 72 19.03 -46.90 -50.39
C TYR A 72 18.97 -47.23 -48.88
N ALA A 73 19.69 -48.25 -48.41
CA ALA A 73 19.74 -48.61 -46.99
C ALA A 73 20.51 -47.60 -46.14
N ALA A 74 21.54 -46.96 -46.70
CA ALA A 74 22.29 -45.88 -46.03
C ALA A 74 21.50 -44.56 -45.94
N ARG A 75 20.49 -44.37 -46.79
CA ARG A 75 19.79 -43.10 -46.97
C ARG A 75 19.08 -42.56 -45.71
N PRO A 76 18.35 -43.35 -44.92
CA PRO A 76 17.69 -42.82 -43.72
C PRO A 76 18.68 -42.17 -42.76
N ALA A 77 19.87 -42.77 -42.56
CA ALA A 77 20.91 -42.19 -41.72
C ALA A 77 21.52 -40.93 -42.33
N SER A 78 21.73 -40.88 -43.65
CA SER A 78 22.18 -39.66 -44.34
C SER A 78 21.17 -38.52 -44.21
N VAL A 79 19.88 -38.79 -44.37
CA VAL A 79 18.81 -37.78 -44.23
C VAL A 79 18.73 -37.28 -42.79
N ASP A 80 18.82 -38.18 -41.80
CA ASP A 80 18.86 -37.83 -40.37
C ASP A 80 20.07 -36.94 -40.03
N ASN A 81 21.28 -37.31 -40.48
CA ASN A 81 22.49 -36.54 -40.23
C ASN A 81 22.45 -35.16 -40.89
N VAL A 82 21.96 -35.07 -42.12
CA VAL A 82 21.81 -33.80 -42.85
C VAL A 82 20.76 -32.91 -42.19
N GLY A 83 19.62 -33.48 -41.77
CA GLY A 83 18.58 -32.79 -41.02
C GLY A 83 19.10 -32.20 -39.70
N LYS A 84 19.72 -33.05 -38.86
CA LYS A 84 20.35 -32.61 -37.59
C LYS A 84 21.38 -31.51 -37.81
N SER A 85 22.27 -31.69 -38.79
CA SER A 85 23.29 -30.69 -39.09
C SER A 85 22.70 -29.36 -39.60
N ALA A 86 21.55 -29.39 -40.26
CA ALA A 86 20.85 -28.17 -40.65
C ALA A 86 20.19 -27.47 -39.46
N PHE A 87 19.61 -28.23 -38.52
CA PHE A 87 19.04 -27.69 -37.27
C PHE A 87 20.13 -27.06 -36.38
N ASP A 88 21.30 -27.69 -36.31
CA ASP A 88 22.45 -27.20 -35.54
C ASP A 88 23.01 -25.86 -36.05
N ARG A 89 22.82 -25.55 -37.34
CA ARG A 89 23.15 -24.22 -37.87
C ARG A 89 22.19 -23.13 -37.43
N VAL A 90 20.93 -23.50 -37.14
CA VAL A 90 19.90 -22.54 -36.73
C VAL A 90 20.09 -22.20 -35.25
N ALA A 91 20.23 -23.21 -34.40
CA ALA A 91 20.60 -23.08 -33.00
C ALA A 91 21.35 -24.33 -32.55
N ALA A 92 22.19 -24.25 -31.51
CA ALA A 92 22.74 -25.46 -30.88
C ALA A 92 21.63 -26.27 -30.15
N PRO A 93 21.81 -27.59 -29.94
CA PRO A 93 20.82 -28.40 -29.23
C PRO A 93 20.60 -27.85 -27.83
N ASN A 94 19.35 -27.63 -27.46
CA ASN A 94 19.07 -27.09 -26.13
C ASN A 94 19.12 -28.21 -25.08
N LEU A 95 20.03 -28.05 -24.11
CA LEU A 95 20.24 -28.98 -23.00
C LEU A 95 19.27 -28.76 -21.83
N LYS A 96 18.42 -27.71 -21.88
CA LYS A 96 17.43 -27.36 -20.85
C LYS A 96 16.07 -26.97 -21.45
N PRO A 97 15.24 -27.93 -21.86
CA PRO A 97 13.96 -27.67 -22.50
C PRO A 97 12.94 -26.89 -21.65
N THR A 98 13.07 -26.93 -20.32
CA THR A 98 12.16 -26.26 -19.37
C THR A 98 12.32 -24.74 -19.36
N ASP A 99 13.53 -24.23 -19.60
CA ASP A 99 13.85 -22.80 -19.46
C ASP A 99 13.41 -22.02 -20.71
N VAL A 100 13.31 -22.70 -21.85
CA VAL A 100 12.93 -22.15 -23.16
C VAL A 100 11.58 -21.44 -23.13
N GLY A 101 10.60 -22.03 -22.44
CA GLY A 101 9.26 -21.45 -22.36
C GLY A 101 9.27 -20.05 -21.72
N PHE A 102 10.05 -19.88 -20.64
CA PHE A 102 10.19 -18.61 -19.95
C PHE A 102 11.03 -17.61 -20.76
N ASP A 103 12.15 -18.05 -21.35
CA ASP A 103 12.99 -17.19 -22.20
C ASP A 103 12.22 -16.64 -23.41
N ILE A 104 11.40 -17.47 -24.05
CA ILE A 104 10.53 -17.05 -25.17
C ILE A 104 9.47 -16.06 -24.66
N GLN A 105 8.82 -16.37 -23.53
CA GLN A 105 7.78 -15.52 -22.97
C GLN A 105 8.33 -14.13 -22.60
N ASP A 106 9.48 -14.07 -21.93
CA ASP A 106 10.10 -12.81 -21.52
C ASP A 106 10.54 -11.98 -22.72
N ALA A 107 11.11 -12.62 -23.75
CA ALA A 107 11.43 -11.95 -25.01
C ALA A 107 10.17 -11.42 -25.71
N ALA A 108 9.07 -12.18 -25.69
CA ALA A 108 7.79 -11.74 -26.24
C ALA A 108 7.20 -10.58 -25.46
N ARG A 109 7.20 -10.63 -24.12
CA ARG A 109 6.73 -9.54 -23.24
C ARG A 109 7.53 -8.26 -23.46
N ALA A 110 8.85 -8.36 -23.60
CA ALA A 110 9.71 -7.23 -23.96
C ALA A 110 9.35 -6.67 -25.35
N GLY A 111 9.11 -7.56 -26.33
CA GLY A 111 8.68 -7.17 -27.67
C GLY A 111 7.33 -6.46 -27.67
N VAL A 112 6.34 -6.98 -26.94
CA VAL A 112 5.02 -6.36 -26.75
C VAL A 112 5.16 -4.98 -26.11
N ALA A 113 5.99 -4.83 -25.08
CA ALA A 113 6.23 -3.55 -24.42
C ALA A 113 6.89 -2.49 -25.33
N GLN A 114 7.66 -2.93 -26.34
CA GLN A 114 8.32 -2.06 -27.32
C GLN A 114 7.40 -1.60 -28.46
N THR A 115 6.24 -2.22 -28.65
CA THR A 115 5.24 -1.77 -29.64
C THR A 115 4.75 -0.36 -29.32
N PRO A 116 4.31 0.44 -30.31
CA PRO A 116 3.72 1.76 -30.04
C PRO A 116 2.60 1.71 -29.00
N GLU A 117 1.71 0.73 -29.10
CA GLU A 117 0.62 0.50 -28.16
C GLU A 117 1.13 0.12 -26.77
N GLY A 118 2.17 -0.73 -26.69
CA GLY A 118 2.82 -1.12 -25.43
C GLY A 118 3.51 0.04 -24.73
N GLN A 119 4.13 0.94 -25.50
CA GLN A 119 4.74 2.17 -24.97
C GLN A 119 3.69 3.14 -24.45
N VAL A 120 2.58 3.32 -25.18
CA VAL A 120 1.44 4.14 -24.75
C VAL A 120 0.81 3.57 -23.47
N LEU A 121 0.59 2.26 -23.39
CA LEU A 121 0.10 1.62 -22.16
C LEU A 121 1.08 1.81 -21.00
N SER A 122 2.38 1.63 -21.24
CA SER A 122 3.40 1.82 -20.22
C SER A 122 3.49 3.27 -19.72
N ALA A 123 3.31 4.25 -20.61
CA ALA A 123 3.24 5.66 -20.25
C ALA A 123 1.95 5.98 -19.47
N ALA A 124 0.81 5.46 -19.91
CA ALA A 124 -0.48 5.64 -19.24
C ALA A 124 -0.50 5.02 -17.84
N ARG A 125 0.14 3.86 -17.65
CA ARG A 125 0.35 3.22 -16.34
C ARG A 125 1.25 4.05 -15.43
N ARG A 126 2.37 4.58 -15.94
CA ARG A 126 3.28 5.46 -15.18
C ARG A 126 2.66 6.81 -14.79
N ALA A 127 1.70 7.30 -15.58
CA ALA A 127 0.95 8.51 -15.24
C ALA A 127 -0.07 8.30 -14.11
N GLN A 128 -0.41 7.05 -13.78
CA GLN A 128 -1.24 6.75 -12.61
C GLN A 128 -0.44 6.97 -11.34
N ALA A 129 -1.11 7.53 -10.33
CA ALA A 129 -0.48 7.72 -9.05
C ALA A 129 -0.30 6.37 -8.32
N PRO A 130 0.73 6.24 -7.46
CA PRO A 130 0.95 5.01 -6.70
C PRO A 130 -0.27 4.68 -5.82
N ARG A 131 -0.65 3.39 -5.79
CA ARG A 131 -1.78 2.90 -4.98
C ARG A 131 -1.56 3.24 -3.51
N ILE A 132 -2.62 3.65 -2.80
CA ILE A 132 -2.58 3.96 -1.37
C ILE A 132 -3.70 3.26 -0.60
N THR A 133 -3.45 2.97 0.67
CA THR A 133 -4.47 2.43 1.56
C THR A 133 -5.46 3.52 2.00
N SER A 134 -6.63 3.11 2.50
CA SER A 134 -7.60 4.05 3.07
C SER A 134 -7.01 4.84 4.25
N GLU A 135 -6.20 4.18 5.08
CA GLU A 135 -5.52 4.82 6.23
C GLU A 135 -4.55 5.92 5.76
N GLN A 136 -3.68 5.63 4.79
CA GLN A 136 -2.73 6.62 4.26
C GLN A 136 -3.45 7.84 3.66
N ALA A 137 -4.53 7.61 2.91
CA ALA A 137 -5.36 8.69 2.38
C ALA A 137 -5.98 9.51 3.51
N GLY A 138 -6.57 8.84 4.49
CA GLY A 138 -7.24 9.47 5.62
C GLY A 138 -6.32 10.30 6.50
N GLN A 139 -5.13 9.81 6.82
CA GLN A 139 -4.13 10.55 7.59
C GLN A 139 -3.74 11.86 6.89
N ALA A 140 -3.51 11.81 5.57
CA ALA A 140 -3.18 13.00 4.79
C ALA A 140 -4.33 14.02 4.76
N ILE A 141 -5.57 13.54 4.53
CA ILE A 141 -6.77 14.38 4.50
C ILE A 141 -7.04 15.01 5.87
N GLN A 142 -6.95 14.24 6.96
CA GLN A 142 -7.17 14.72 8.33
C GLN A 142 -6.14 15.74 8.76
N THR A 143 -4.87 15.48 8.45
CA THR A 143 -3.77 16.40 8.80
C THR A 143 -3.95 17.73 8.09
N ASP A 144 -4.24 17.70 6.79
CA ASP A 144 -4.43 18.90 5.98
C ASP A 144 -5.68 19.69 6.39
N LEU A 145 -6.84 19.04 6.47
CA LEU A 145 -8.09 19.69 6.91
C LEU A 145 -8.02 20.18 8.36
N GLY A 146 -7.39 19.42 9.24
CA GLY A 146 -7.15 19.81 10.63
C GLY A 146 -6.24 21.04 10.72
N GLY A 147 -5.19 21.09 9.89
CA GLY A 147 -4.31 22.26 9.76
C GLY A 147 -5.05 23.49 9.23
N VAL A 148 -5.86 23.34 8.18
CA VAL A 148 -6.67 24.46 7.64
C VAL A 148 -7.66 24.97 8.68
N ARG A 149 -8.34 24.07 9.40
CA ARG A 149 -9.24 24.45 10.50
C ARG A 149 -8.48 25.25 11.57
N ALA A 150 -7.35 24.74 12.04
CA ALA A 150 -6.55 25.40 13.08
C ALA A 150 -6.04 26.78 12.62
N LEU A 151 -5.63 26.93 11.36
CA LEU A 151 -5.22 28.22 10.80
C LEU A 151 -6.38 29.21 10.73
N ARG A 152 -7.58 28.77 10.32
CA ARG A 152 -8.78 29.62 10.29
C ARG A 152 -9.23 30.02 11.69
N GLU A 153 -9.14 29.11 12.65
CA GLU A 153 -9.44 29.35 14.06
C GLU A 153 -8.45 30.35 14.67
N ALA A 154 -7.15 30.15 14.48
CA ALA A 154 -6.12 31.10 14.92
C ALA A 154 -6.31 32.49 14.29
N ALA A 155 -6.69 32.58 13.01
CA ALA A 155 -6.97 33.85 12.35
C ALA A 155 -8.22 34.55 12.89
N ARG A 156 -9.29 33.78 13.20
CA ARG A 156 -10.48 34.30 13.87
C ARG A 156 -10.10 34.85 15.24
N ASP A 157 -9.40 34.05 16.05
CA ASP A 157 -9.09 34.37 17.43
C ASP A 157 -8.11 35.56 17.54
N ALA A 158 -7.11 35.64 16.66
CA ALA A 158 -6.20 36.78 16.60
C ALA A 158 -6.94 38.11 16.34
N ARG A 159 -7.92 38.11 15.42
CA ARG A 159 -8.74 39.30 15.13
C ARG A 159 -9.71 39.60 16.28
N ALA A 160 -10.35 38.57 16.81
CA ALA A 160 -11.26 38.69 17.95
C ALA A 160 -10.56 39.30 19.16
N ASN A 161 -9.34 38.86 19.47
CA ASN A 161 -8.56 39.36 20.60
C ASN A 161 -8.26 40.86 20.49
N VAL A 162 -8.04 41.38 19.27
CA VAL A 162 -7.87 42.82 19.03
C VAL A 162 -9.18 43.57 19.26
N ASP A 163 -10.27 43.11 18.64
CA ASP A 163 -11.58 43.77 18.74
C ASP A 163 -12.12 43.76 20.18
N TYR A 164 -12.04 42.63 20.88
CA TYR A 164 -12.44 42.52 22.28
C TYR A 164 -11.46 43.18 23.25
N ARG A 165 -10.23 43.47 22.86
CA ARG A 165 -9.34 44.35 23.66
C ARG A 165 -9.84 45.79 23.56
N LEU A 166 -10.12 46.28 22.35
CA LEU A 166 -10.68 47.64 22.16
C LEU A 166 -12.01 47.81 22.91
N ALA A 167 -12.87 46.79 22.89
CA ALA A 167 -14.12 46.79 23.64
C ALA A 167 -13.93 46.87 25.17
N ARG A 168 -12.86 46.28 25.71
CA ARG A 168 -12.51 46.37 27.14
C ARG A 168 -11.91 47.72 27.52
N GLU A 169 -11.32 48.43 26.57
CA GLU A 169 -10.72 49.76 26.73
C GLU A 169 -11.73 50.90 26.44
N ALA A 170 -13.01 50.57 26.19
CA ALA A 170 -14.07 51.53 25.91
C ALA A 170 -14.27 52.52 27.09
N PRO A 171 -14.59 53.80 26.82
CA PRO A 171 -14.79 54.80 27.86
C PRO A 171 -16.01 54.49 28.75
N GLU A 172 -15.94 54.90 30.02
CA GLU A 172 -17.03 54.76 31.00
C GLU A 172 -18.11 55.83 30.77
N ASN A 173 -19.09 55.53 29.92
CA ASN A 173 -20.15 56.48 29.54
C ASN A 173 -21.52 56.14 30.14
N VAL A 174 -21.67 55.00 30.81
CA VAL A 174 -22.94 54.52 31.38
C VAL A 174 -23.01 54.93 32.84
N GLY A 175 -23.81 55.95 33.14
CA GLY A 175 -24.08 56.38 34.52
C GLY A 175 -25.18 55.53 35.15
N ILE A 176 -24.92 55.01 36.34
CA ILE A 176 -25.87 54.23 37.12
C ILE A 176 -26.11 54.93 38.46
N GLU A 177 -27.35 55.35 38.68
CA GLU A 177 -27.78 55.92 39.96
C GLU A 177 -27.80 54.84 41.05
N ARG A 178 -27.16 55.15 42.18
CA ARG A 178 -27.24 54.40 43.43
C ARG A 178 -27.45 55.35 44.60
N THR A 179 -27.97 54.85 45.70
CA THR A 179 -27.96 55.58 46.98
C THR A 179 -26.74 55.14 47.78
N ILE A 180 -25.95 56.10 48.25
CA ILE A 180 -24.87 55.85 49.22
C ILE A 180 -25.25 56.49 50.55
N THR A 181 -24.98 55.78 51.64
CA THR A 181 -25.14 56.32 52.99
C THR A 181 -23.88 57.11 53.33
N VAL A 182 -23.99 58.43 53.46
CA VAL A 182 -22.89 59.30 53.89
C VAL A 182 -23.13 59.71 55.33
N GLU A 183 -22.12 59.50 56.18
CA GLU A 183 -22.12 59.99 57.55
C GLU A 183 -21.61 61.44 57.57
N ARG A 184 -22.46 62.39 57.97
CA ARG A 184 -22.08 63.81 58.11
C ARG A 184 -21.85 64.14 59.59
N PRO A 185 -20.73 64.79 59.97
CA PRO A 185 -20.54 65.26 61.34
C PRO A 185 -21.48 66.44 61.66
N GLY A 186 -22.22 66.35 62.77
CA GLY A 186 -22.97 67.47 63.34
C GLY A 186 -22.04 68.52 63.99
N GLU A 187 -22.59 69.70 64.35
CA GLU A 187 -21.86 70.86 64.89
C GLU A 187 -20.92 70.52 66.08
N PRO A 188 -19.79 71.26 66.26
CA PRO A 188 -18.75 70.89 67.20
C PRO A 188 -19.15 71.19 68.63
N VAL A 189 -19.32 70.15 69.44
CA VAL A 189 -19.33 70.25 70.91
C VAL A 189 -18.13 69.47 71.45
N ILE A 190 -17.12 70.24 71.88
CA ILE A 190 -16.03 69.96 72.84
C ILE A 190 -15.52 68.51 72.95
N THR A 191 -14.26 68.32 72.55
CA THR A 191 -13.44 67.12 72.79
C THR A 191 -13.01 66.95 74.26
N GLN A 192 -13.04 65.69 74.73
CA GLN A 192 -12.34 65.03 75.85
C GLN A 192 -11.83 65.86 77.04
N PRO A 193 -12.26 65.56 78.29
CA PRO A 193 -11.40 65.69 79.46
C PRO A 193 -10.60 64.39 79.69
N GLY A 194 -9.30 64.51 79.88
CA GLY A 194 -8.40 63.39 80.15
C GLY A 194 -8.51 62.87 81.58
N GLY A 195 -8.60 61.54 81.73
CA GLY A 195 -8.40 60.83 82.99
C GLY A 195 -9.30 59.61 83.11
N ALA A 196 -8.71 58.40 83.13
CA ALA A 196 -9.43 57.17 83.45
C ALA A 196 -9.88 57.19 84.92
N PRO A 197 -11.11 56.76 85.25
CA PRO A 197 -11.58 56.68 86.63
C PRO A 197 -10.67 55.77 87.47
N ARG A 198 -10.27 56.24 88.66
CA ARG A 198 -9.45 55.46 89.59
C ARG A 198 -10.35 54.71 90.57
N PHE A 199 -10.04 53.44 90.77
CA PHE A 199 -10.78 52.52 91.62
C PHE A 199 -9.92 52.07 92.80
N SER A 200 -10.53 51.85 93.96
CA SER A 200 -9.85 51.23 95.10
C SER A 200 -9.60 49.73 94.86
N GLU A 201 -8.73 49.08 95.64
CA GLU A 201 -8.52 47.62 95.57
C GLU A 201 -9.79 46.80 95.85
N ALA A 202 -10.79 47.40 96.51
CA ALA A 202 -12.08 46.77 96.79
C ALA A 202 -13.05 46.81 95.59
N ALA A 203 -12.69 47.47 94.48
CA ALA A 203 -13.56 47.59 93.32
C ALA A 203 -13.67 46.28 92.52
N PRO A 204 -14.82 46.01 91.89
CA PRO A 204 -14.98 44.89 90.98
C PRO A 204 -13.94 44.92 89.86
N ARG A 205 -13.45 43.72 89.50
CA ARG A 205 -12.46 43.58 88.43
C ARG A 205 -13.13 43.83 87.07
N PRO A 206 -12.40 44.45 86.11
CA PRO A 206 -12.91 44.65 84.76
C PRO A 206 -13.25 43.31 84.08
N LEU A 207 -13.98 43.40 82.99
CA LEU A 207 -14.39 42.25 82.18
C LEU A 207 -13.15 41.49 81.69
N ASP A 208 -13.11 40.19 81.96
CA ASP A 208 -12.03 39.32 81.49
C ASP A 208 -12.11 39.16 79.96
N PRO A 209 -10.99 39.04 79.24
CA PRO A 209 -11.02 38.76 77.80
C PRO A 209 -11.75 37.43 77.52
N PRO A 210 -12.31 37.25 76.30
CA PRO A 210 -13.03 36.03 75.96
C PRO A 210 -12.16 34.79 76.20
N PRO A 211 -12.74 33.71 76.79
CA PRO A 211 -11.98 32.53 77.13
C PRO A 211 -11.34 31.91 75.89
N VAL A 212 -10.03 31.67 75.97
CA VAL A 212 -9.30 30.96 74.95
C VAL A 212 -9.37 29.48 75.30
N VAL A 213 -10.00 28.68 74.45
CA VAL A 213 -9.89 27.23 74.54
C VAL A 213 -8.45 26.91 74.16
N GLU A 214 -7.63 26.52 75.14
CA GLU A 214 -6.32 25.98 74.85
C GLU A 214 -6.51 24.74 73.98
N ALA A 215 -6.29 24.91 72.67
CA ALA A 215 -6.02 23.80 71.80
C ALA A 215 -4.85 23.07 72.43
N SER A 216 -5.01 21.78 72.76
CA SER A 216 -3.96 20.95 73.32
C SER A 216 -2.65 21.16 72.55
N ALA A 217 -1.79 22.01 73.10
CA ALA A 217 -0.55 22.45 72.49
C ALA A 217 0.49 21.38 72.79
N SER A 218 0.38 20.23 72.13
CA SER A 218 1.44 19.21 72.20
C SER A 218 1.41 18.25 71.01
N ALA A 219 1.37 18.78 69.79
CA ALA A 219 1.99 18.22 68.57
C ALA A 219 1.40 18.91 67.34
N GLY A 220 2.22 19.45 66.43
CA GLY A 220 1.73 19.58 65.06
C GLY A 220 2.28 20.65 64.11
N GLU A 221 3.22 21.52 64.47
CA GLU A 221 3.88 22.40 63.49
C GLU A 221 5.41 22.32 63.53
N GLU A 222 5.94 21.15 63.89
CA GLU A 222 7.35 20.90 63.64
C GLU A 222 7.55 20.44 62.19
N SER A 223 8.54 21.00 61.47
CA SER A 223 8.91 20.48 60.15
C SER A 223 9.54 19.09 60.29
N LEU A 224 9.40 18.25 59.27
CA LEU A 224 9.96 16.90 59.28
C LEU A 224 11.47 16.91 59.57
N ALA A 225 12.23 17.83 58.97
CA ALA A 225 13.67 17.94 59.21
C ALA A 225 14.01 18.38 60.65
N ARG A 226 13.21 19.30 61.22
CA ARG A 226 13.40 19.76 62.60
C ARG A 226 13.08 18.63 63.60
N PHE A 227 12.01 17.87 63.35
CA PHE A 227 11.61 16.71 64.14
C PHE A 227 12.68 15.62 64.12
N VAL A 228 13.18 15.27 62.93
CA VAL A 228 14.25 14.29 62.75
C VAL A 228 15.55 14.74 63.42
N ALA A 229 15.94 16.01 63.27
CA ALA A 229 17.13 16.56 63.91
C ALA A 229 17.02 16.59 65.45
N ARG A 230 15.83 16.86 66.00
CA ARG A 230 15.60 16.87 67.46
C ARG A 230 15.65 15.47 68.06
N HIS A 231 15.08 14.48 67.38
CA HIS A 231 14.94 13.12 67.89
C HIS A 231 16.11 12.18 67.56
N GLY A 232 17.31 12.73 67.34
CA GLY A 232 18.54 11.93 67.22
C GLY A 232 19.13 11.83 65.82
N GLY A 233 18.47 12.37 64.79
CA GLY A 233 18.95 12.38 63.40
C GLY A 233 18.98 11.00 62.72
N LEU A 234 19.05 11.00 61.39
CA LEU A 234 19.24 9.79 60.58
C LEU A 234 20.68 9.30 60.69
N ARG A 235 20.86 7.97 60.69
CA ARG A 235 22.19 7.35 60.64
C ARG A 235 22.88 7.69 59.31
N LEU A 236 24.20 7.89 59.35
CA LEU A 236 25.00 8.08 58.13
C LEU A 236 25.33 6.73 57.49
N ASP A 237 24.34 6.15 56.80
CA ASP A 237 24.51 5.01 55.90
C ASP A 237 24.30 5.43 54.42
N GLY A 238 24.62 4.53 53.49
CA GLY A 238 24.90 4.84 52.08
C GLY A 238 23.91 5.76 51.39
N ASP A 239 22.60 5.51 51.54
CA ASP A 239 21.56 6.29 50.86
C ASP A 239 21.36 7.69 51.47
N VAL A 240 21.62 7.84 52.77
CA VAL A 240 21.56 9.13 53.49
C VAL A 240 22.80 9.99 53.17
N ILE A 241 23.96 9.36 52.94
CA ILE A 241 25.19 10.06 52.53
C ILE A 241 25.04 10.60 51.10
N ALA A 242 24.46 9.82 50.19
CA ALA A 242 24.25 10.20 48.79
C ALA A 242 23.33 11.42 48.61
N THR A 243 22.55 11.78 49.63
CA THR A 243 21.57 12.87 49.59
C THR A 243 22.04 14.15 50.31
N ASP A 244 23.31 14.21 50.74
CA ASP A 244 23.93 15.37 51.40
C ASP A 244 23.22 15.87 52.68
N LEU A 245 22.37 15.04 53.30
CA LEU A 245 21.60 15.39 54.51
C LEU A 245 22.50 15.62 55.74
N HIS A 246 23.76 15.18 55.69
CA HIS A 246 24.78 15.48 56.71
C HIS A 246 25.18 16.96 56.75
N ARG A 247 24.94 17.70 55.66
CA ARG A 247 25.16 19.15 55.56
C ARG A 247 23.92 19.96 55.87
N PHE A 248 22.76 19.32 55.98
CA PHE A 248 21.50 19.98 56.29
C PHE A 248 21.38 20.21 57.81
N ASN A 249 21.82 21.40 58.24
CA ASN A 249 21.83 21.81 59.64
C ASN A 249 20.56 22.61 59.99
N ILE A 250 19.88 22.22 61.07
CA ILE A 250 18.76 22.96 61.61
C ILE A 250 19.24 23.85 62.77
N PRO A 251 19.11 25.19 62.66
CA PRO A 251 19.57 26.13 63.68
C PRO A 251 19.04 25.78 65.07
N GLY A 252 19.97 25.66 66.03
CA GLY A 252 19.68 25.37 67.45
C GLY A 252 19.44 23.90 67.79
N ILE A 253 19.47 22.97 66.83
CA ILE A 253 19.16 21.54 67.05
C ILE A 253 20.24 20.61 66.48
N GLY A 254 20.86 20.97 65.35
CA GLY A 254 21.95 20.23 64.71
C GLY A 254 21.56 19.58 63.38
N ASN A 255 22.44 18.72 62.86
CA ASN A 255 22.28 18.12 61.53
C ASN A 255 21.21 17.02 61.50
N VAL A 256 20.46 16.98 60.40
CA VAL A 256 19.40 15.99 60.15
C VAL A 256 19.97 14.58 60.02
N ALA A 257 21.20 14.42 59.51
CA ALA A 257 21.94 13.15 59.51
C ALA A 257 23.28 13.26 60.26
N ARG A 258 23.60 12.26 61.09
CA ARG A 258 24.84 12.22 61.91
C ARG A 258 25.32 10.80 62.20
N VAL A 259 26.59 10.67 62.58
CA VAL A 259 27.28 9.38 62.76
C VAL A 259 26.59 8.50 63.81
N GLY A 260 26.04 9.11 64.87
CA GLY A 260 25.27 8.42 65.91
C GLY A 260 23.76 8.35 65.68
N GLY A 261 23.27 8.62 64.47
CA GLY A 261 21.84 8.66 64.15
C GLY A 261 21.17 7.29 64.17
N LYS A 262 19.83 7.29 64.21
CA LYS A 262 19.01 6.07 64.25
C LYS A 262 18.68 5.59 62.83
N GLY A 263 18.51 4.28 62.66
CA GLY A 263 18.19 3.66 61.36
C GLY A 263 16.76 3.95 60.90
N ILE A 264 16.56 4.03 59.57
CA ILE A 264 15.28 4.40 58.97
C ILE A 264 14.20 3.35 59.25
N ASP A 265 14.49 2.08 58.98
CA ASP A 265 13.48 1.01 59.05
C ASP A 265 13.10 0.58 60.46
N ASN A 266 14.02 0.65 61.43
CA ASN A 266 13.78 0.12 62.78
C ASN A 266 13.29 1.17 63.79
N PHE A 267 13.52 2.45 63.55
CA PHE A 267 13.21 3.51 64.52
C PHE A 267 12.40 4.63 63.90
N TRP A 268 12.86 5.20 62.79
CA TRP A 268 12.19 6.35 62.19
C TRP A 268 10.87 5.99 61.53
N ARG A 269 10.71 4.76 61.02
CA ARG A 269 9.45 4.31 60.45
C ARG A 269 8.29 4.40 61.44
N GLU A 270 8.40 3.71 62.57
CA GLU A 270 7.37 3.73 63.60
C GLU A 270 7.17 5.16 64.11
N ARG A 271 8.27 5.87 64.38
CA ARG A 271 8.22 7.20 64.98
C ARG A 271 7.59 8.27 64.07
N LEU A 272 7.79 8.19 62.75
CA LEU A 272 7.24 9.16 61.80
C LEU A 272 5.79 8.87 61.41
N ILE A 273 5.37 7.60 61.46
CA ILE A 273 3.95 7.23 61.36
C ILE A 273 3.21 7.66 62.63
N GLU A 274 3.76 7.39 63.81
CA GLU A 274 3.21 7.83 65.10
C GLU A 274 3.11 9.36 65.18
N ALA A 275 4.12 10.08 64.69
CA ALA A 275 4.12 11.54 64.64
C ALA A 275 3.27 12.12 63.48
N GLY A 276 2.63 11.26 62.66
CA GLY A 276 1.68 11.66 61.63
C GLY A 276 2.26 12.23 60.34
N TYR A 277 3.58 12.12 60.09
CA TYR A 277 4.19 12.56 58.83
C TYR A 277 3.96 11.59 57.67
N PHE A 278 3.68 10.32 57.99
CA PHE A 278 3.28 9.28 57.03
C PHE A 278 1.99 8.61 57.48
N ARG A 279 1.20 8.09 56.52
CA ARG A 279 -0.02 7.34 56.83
C ARG A 279 0.34 5.95 57.34
N ALA A 280 -0.41 5.46 58.32
CA ALA A 280 -0.37 4.05 58.69
C ALA A 280 -1.02 3.21 57.58
N ASP A 281 -0.34 2.14 57.16
CA ASP A 281 -0.89 1.15 56.23
C ASP A 281 -1.89 0.21 56.95
N PRO A 282 -2.75 -0.53 56.23
CA PRO A 282 -3.75 -1.44 56.82
C PRO A 282 -3.18 -2.49 57.78
N ASP A 283 -1.91 -2.85 57.61
CA ASP A 283 -1.19 -3.86 58.39
C ASP A 283 -0.32 -3.25 59.52
N GLY A 284 -0.50 -1.97 59.85
CA GLY A 284 0.25 -1.32 60.94
C GLY A 284 1.69 -0.91 60.61
N GLY A 285 2.08 -0.88 59.33
CA GLY A 285 3.33 -0.25 58.86
C GLY A 285 4.55 -1.17 58.69
N ALA A 286 4.41 -2.49 58.80
CA ALA A 286 5.57 -3.39 58.76
C ALA A 286 6.15 -3.67 57.35
N ALA A 287 5.37 -3.57 56.27
CA ALA A 287 5.77 -4.06 54.95
C ALA A 287 6.31 -2.99 53.97
N ARG A 288 6.08 -1.70 54.22
CA ARG A 288 6.41 -0.62 53.27
C ARG A 288 7.79 -0.02 53.55
N ASP A 289 8.68 -0.03 52.57
CA ASP A 289 9.94 0.72 52.63
C ASP A 289 9.66 2.23 52.47
N ILE A 290 9.92 2.98 53.54
CA ILE A 290 9.71 4.45 53.58
C ILE A 290 10.99 5.23 53.22
N SER A 291 12.12 4.57 52.98
CA SER A 291 13.43 5.21 52.83
C SER A 291 13.44 6.21 51.68
N SER A 292 12.94 5.79 50.51
CA SER A 292 12.86 6.66 49.33
C SER A 292 11.83 7.80 49.45
N GLU A 293 10.83 7.67 50.32
CA GLU A 293 9.82 8.71 50.55
C GLU A 293 10.30 9.73 51.58
N LEU A 294 10.93 9.26 52.66
CA LEU A 294 11.56 10.08 53.69
C LEU A 294 12.68 10.93 53.13
N LEU A 295 13.62 10.33 52.38
CA LEU A 295 14.73 11.06 51.76
C LEU A 295 14.23 12.15 50.80
N ARG A 296 13.19 11.84 50.02
CA ARG A 296 12.58 12.81 49.09
C ARG A 296 11.92 13.98 49.80
N LYS A 297 11.18 13.73 50.88
CA LYS A 297 10.55 14.81 51.68
C LYS A 297 11.61 15.69 52.35
N LEU A 298 12.67 15.10 52.90
CA LEU A 298 13.78 15.85 53.50
C LEU A 298 14.58 16.66 52.47
N GLN A 299 14.79 16.14 51.26
CA GLN A 299 15.38 16.91 50.16
C GLN A 299 14.49 18.07 49.70
N ASN A 300 13.17 17.89 49.72
CA ASN A 300 12.23 18.98 49.43
C ASN A 300 12.27 20.05 50.53
N GLU A 301 12.42 19.68 51.81
CA GLU A 301 12.65 20.66 52.88
C GLU A 301 13.99 21.39 52.72
N GLN A 302 15.05 20.69 52.29
CA GLN A 302 16.35 21.30 51.99
C GLN A 302 16.24 22.34 50.84
N ARG A 303 15.28 22.15 49.93
CA ARG A 303 14.94 23.09 48.84
C ARG A 303 13.93 24.18 49.24
N GLY A 304 13.53 24.24 50.51
CA GLY A 304 12.66 25.28 51.06
C GLY A 304 11.16 24.95 51.18
N TYR A 305 10.76 23.69 50.98
CA TYR A 305 9.36 23.27 51.10
C TYR A 305 9.13 22.40 52.35
N PRO A 306 8.65 22.95 53.48
CA PRO A 306 8.47 22.20 54.72
C PRO A 306 7.34 21.15 54.59
N SER A 307 7.56 20.00 55.21
CA SER A 307 6.61 18.88 55.30
C SER A 307 6.09 18.78 56.74
N SER A 308 4.78 18.96 56.93
CA SER A 308 4.11 18.87 58.24
C SER A 308 3.26 17.59 58.38
N PRO A 309 2.84 17.21 59.60
CA PRO A 309 1.98 16.05 59.83
C PRO A 309 0.63 16.13 59.09
N LEU A 310 0.17 15.00 58.56
CA LEU A 310 -0.97 14.88 57.65
C LEU A 310 -2.32 15.23 58.31
N ASP A 311 -2.46 15.14 59.63
CA ASP A 311 -3.71 15.39 60.37
C ASP A 311 -3.79 16.77 61.07
N GLY A 312 -2.75 17.61 60.96
CA GLY A 312 -2.75 18.96 61.56
C GLY A 312 -3.89 19.85 61.05
N GLY A 313 -4.29 19.67 59.77
CA GLY A 313 -5.39 20.41 59.16
C GLY A 313 -6.78 20.06 59.70
N ARG A 314 -7.03 18.80 60.11
CA ARG A 314 -8.32 18.36 60.66
C ARG A 314 -8.49 18.72 62.13
N GLN A 315 -7.43 18.58 62.93
CA GLN A 315 -7.46 18.96 64.33
C GLN A 315 -7.58 20.48 64.50
N ALA A 316 -6.86 21.28 63.69
CA ALA A 316 -7.00 22.74 63.68
C ALA A 316 -8.39 23.22 63.25
N ALA A 317 -9.07 22.51 62.34
CA ALA A 317 -10.45 22.80 61.95
C ALA A 317 -11.44 22.49 63.09
N SER A 318 -11.25 21.38 63.82
CA SER A 318 -12.09 21.04 64.98
C SER A 318 -11.86 21.96 66.19
N ALA A 319 -10.62 22.40 66.44
CA ALA A 319 -10.30 23.36 67.49
C ALA A 319 -10.83 24.76 67.18
N ARG A 320 -10.75 25.21 65.92
CA ARG A 320 -11.38 26.46 65.45
C ARG A 320 -12.90 26.41 65.56
N GLY A 321 -13.52 25.26 65.32
CA GLY A 321 -14.95 25.05 65.53
C GLY A 321 -15.38 25.21 67.00
N ARG A 322 -14.62 24.65 67.94
CA ARG A 322 -14.88 24.82 69.38
C ARG A 322 -14.55 26.22 69.89
N GLN A 323 -13.46 26.83 69.40
CA GLN A 323 -13.14 28.23 69.74
C GLN A 323 -14.25 29.16 69.27
N GLY A 324 -14.80 28.95 68.06
CA GLY A 324 -15.96 29.68 67.55
C GLY A 324 -17.17 29.57 68.48
N GLN A 325 -17.53 28.35 68.87
CA GLN A 325 -18.64 28.11 69.81
C GLN A 325 -18.45 28.79 71.16
N VAL A 326 -17.26 28.67 71.76
CA VAL A 326 -16.96 29.30 73.06
C VAL A 326 -16.93 30.83 72.96
N THR A 327 -16.43 31.39 71.86
CA THR A 327 -16.50 32.84 71.64
C THR A 327 -17.93 33.32 71.40
N ASP A 328 -18.76 32.52 70.72
CA ASP A 328 -20.15 32.87 70.44
C ASP A 328 -21.01 32.76 71.71
N GLU A 329 -20.78 31.75 72.55
CA GLU A 329 -21.41 31.61 73.88
C GLU A 329 -21.01 32.74 74.82
N TYR A 330 -19.71 33.10 74.86
CA TYR A 330 -19.24 34.23 75.66
C TYR A 330 -19.83 35.56 75.18
N ARG A 331 -19.93 35.79 73.85
CA ARG A 331 -20.58 36.97 73.29
C ARG A 331 -22.08 37.01 73.59
N ALA A 332 -22.76 35.88 73.54
CA ALA A 332 -24.18 35.78 73.87
C ALA A 332 -24.43 36.10 75.35
N ALA A 333 -23.61 35.56 76.25
CA ALA A 333 -23.67 35.86 77.68
C ALA A 333 -23.37 37.34 77.98
N LEU A 334 -22.35 37.91 77.33
CA LEU A 334 -22.01 39.33 77.46
C LEU A 334 -23.15 40.22 76.99
N SER A 335 -23.71 39.94 75.81
CA SER A 335 -24.86 40.69 75.26
C SER A 335 -26.09 40.60 76.16
N GLN A 336 -26.32 39.45 76.80
CA GLN A 336 -27.40 39.29 77.77
C GLN A 336 -27.15 40.10 79.06
N ALA A 337 -25.90 40.14 79.54
CA ALA A 337 -25.52 40.95 80.70
C ALA A 337 -25.63 42.46 80.42
N GLU A 338 -25.19 42.90 79.24
CA GLU A 338 -25.34 44.28 78.75
C GLU A 338 -26.81 44.67 78.68
N SER A 339 -27.65 43.85 78.05
CA SER A 339 -29.08 44.13 77.93
C SER A 339 -29.76 44.25 79.29
N ARG A 340 -29.40 43.39 80.26
CA ARG A 340 -29.93 43.43 81.61
C ARG A 340 -29.46 44.67 82.38
N LEU A 341 -28.20 45.06 82.21
CA LEU A 341 -27.66 46.26 82.81
C LEU A 341 -28.33 47.52 82.25
N ASP A 342 -28.46 47.61 80.93
CA ASP A 342 -29.08 48.74 80.24
C ASP A 342 -30.55 48.89 80.63
N GLU A 343 -31.29 47.78 80.71
CA GLU A 343 -32.68 47.76 81.16
C GLU A 343 -32.79 48.22 82.63
N ALA A 344 -31.95 47.69 83.53
CA ALA A 344 -31.98 48.04 84.94
C ALA A 344 -31.61 49.51 85.20
N LEU A 345 -30.60 50.03 84.50
CA LEU A 345 -30.18 51.44 84.58
C LEU A 345 -31.25 52.38 84.01
N SER A 346 -31.82 52.03 82.85
CA SER A 346 -32.90 52.80 82.24
C SER A 346 -34.12 52.88 83.16
N ASN A 347 -34.48 51.76 83.80
CA ASN A 347 -35.56 51.70 84.80
C ASN A 347 -35.25 52.52 86.07
N ALA A 348 -33.97 52.64 86.45
CA ALA A 348 -33.50 53.49 87.54
C ALA A 348 -33.33 54.97 87.13
N GLY A 349 -33.63 55.33 85.88
CA GLY A 349 -33.51 56.70 85.35
C GLY A 349 -32.09 57.12 85.00
N VAL A 350 -31.14 56.18 84.91
CA VAL A 350 -29.75 56.41 84.49
C VAL A 350 -29.62 55.98 83.03
N PRO A 351 -29.38 56.90 82.06
CA PRO A 351 -29.22 56.50 80.67
C PRO A 351 -27.93 55.68 80.51
N PRO A 352 -27.98 54.42 80.02
CA PRO A 352 -26.82 53.53 79.96
C PRO A 352 -25.68 54.12 79.11
N GLU A 353 -26.03 54.92 78.11
CA GLU A 353 -25.09 55.60 77.21
C GLU A 353 -24.17 56.63 77.90
N THR A 354 -24.54 57.08 79.10
CA THR A 354 -23.77 58.05 79.89
C THR A 354 -22.68 57.40 80.76
N LEU A 355 -22.62 56.06 80.78
CA LEU A 355 -21.62 55.33 81.55
C LEU A 355 -20.24 55.40 80.92
N HIS A 356 -19.22 55.63 81.76
CA HIS A 356 -17.83 55.50 81.31
C HIS A 356 -17.52 54.04 80.94
N PRO A 357 -16.80 53.76 79.82
CA PRO A 357 -16.51 52.40 79.36
C PRO A 357 -15.85 51.51 80.42
N GLU A 358 -15.01 52.08 81.27
CA GLU A 358 -14.34 51.34 82.36
C GLU A 358 -15.29 50.96 83.51
N ILE A 359 -16.30 51.80 83.81
CA ILE A 359 -17.33 51.48 84.80
C ILE A 359 -18.21 50.36 84.24
N CYS A 360 -18.65 50.49 82.99
CA CYS A 360 -19.42 49.46 82.28
C CYS A 360 -18.67 48.12 82.26
N SER A 361 -17.38 48.12 81.90
CA SER A 361 -16.54 46.91 81.90
C SER A 361 -16.45 46.22 83.26
N ARG A 362 -16.33 46.97 84.36
CA ARG A 362 -16.24 46.39 85.72
C ARG A 362 -17.58 45.84 86.21
N VAL A 363 -18.68 46.52 85.90
CA VAL A 363 -20.03 46.04 86.22
C VAL A 363 -20.36 44.76 85.45
N LEU A 364 -20.10 44.75 84.14
CA LEU A 364 -20.28 43.58 83.30
C LEU A 364 -19.34 42.43 83.71
N GLY A 365 -18.11 42.75 84.13
CA GLY A 365 -17.19 41.77 84.70
C GLY A 365 -17.77 41.08 85.95
N GLY A 366 -18.32 41.85 86.88
CA GLY A 366 -18.97 41.31 88.08
C GLY A 366 -20.22 40.48 87.77
N LEU A 367 -21.02 40.91 86.80
CA LEU A 367 -22.23 40.19 86.36
C LEU A 367 -21.89 38.89 85.62
N MET A 368 -20.90 38.92 84.72
CA MET A 368 -20.44 37.76 83.95
C MET A 368 -19.78 36.70 84.84
N ARG A 369 -19.12 37.10 85.93
CA ARG A 369 -18.57 36.18 86.93
C ARG A 369 -19.61 35.70 87.96
N GLY A 370 -20.82 36.26 87.95
CA GLY A 370 -21.88 35.96 88.92
C GLY A 370 -21.59 36.44 90.34
N GLU A 371 -20.66 37.39 90.51
CA GLU A 371 -20.33 38.02 91.80
C GLU A 371 -21.52 38.82 92.34
N HIS A 372 -22.37 39.31 91.42
CA HIS A 372 -23.61 40.02 91.69
C HIS A 372 -24.72 39.46 90.79
N ILE A 373 -25.91 39.27 91.37
CA ILE A 373 -27.10 38.80 90.63
C ILE A 373 -27.90 39.99 90.09
N ASP A 374 -27.91 41.10 90.84
CA ASP A 374 -28.60 42.33 90.47
C ASP A 374 -27.64 43.31 89.75
N PRO A 375 -27.95 43.74 88.50
CA PRO A 375 -27.15 44.72 87.77
C PRO A 375 -27.00 46.06 88.47
N LEU A 376 -28.00 46.51 89.23
CA LEU A 376 -27.93 47.78 89.95
C LEU A 376 -26.99 47.68 91.18
N ASP A 377 -27.02 46.55 91.90
CA ASP A 377 -26.09 46.29 93.02
C ASP A 377 -24.63 46.21 92.54
N ALA A 378 -24.41 45.59 91.37
CA ALA A 378 -23.10 45.55 90.72
C ALA A 378 -22.61 46.96 90.29
N TYR A 379 -23.53 47.78 89.77
CA TYR A 379 -23.29 49.16 89.40
C TYR A 379 -22.97 50.04 90.61
N GLU A 380 -23.80 49.99 91.65
CA GLU A 380 -23.62 50.75 92.89
C GLU A 380 -22.32 50.40 93.60
N ARG A 381 -21.94 49.12 93.68
CA ARG A 381 -20.63 48.73 94.23
C ARG A 381 -19.47 49.24 93.40
N THR A 382 -19.58 49.20 92.07
CA THR A 382 -18.52 49.69 91.18
C THR A 382 -18.34 51.19 91.33
N VAL A 383 -19.44 51.95 91.42
CA VAL A 383 -19.44 53.40 91.63
C VAL A 383 -18.98 53.75 93.05
N ALA A 384 -19.42 53.03 94.08
CA ALA A 384 -19.05 53.25 95.48
C ALA A 384 -17.57 52.97 95.77
N ALA A 385 -16.93 52.12 94.96
CA ALA A 385 -15.50 51.80 95.06
C ALA A 385 -14.60 52.77 94.26
N MET A 386 -15.18 53.79 93.61
CA MET A 386 -14.46 54.85 92.92
C MET A 386 -13.81 55.82 93.91
N VAL A 387 -12.57 56.21 93.65
CA VAL A 387 -11.82 57.13 94.52
C VAL A 387 -12.20 58.59 94.25
N GLU A 388 -12.77 58.90 93.06
CA GLU A 388 -13.25 60.22 92.64
C GLU A 388 -14.52 60.07 91.77
N PRO A 389 -15.49 61.02 91.81
CA PRO A 389 -16.70 60.94 90.97
C PRO A 389 -16.37 61.13 89.48
N PRO A 390 -16.98 60.36 88.57
CA PRO A 390 -16.71 60.48 87.13
C PRO A 390 -17.25 61.79 86.56
N ALA A 391 -16.45 62.47 85.73
CA ALA A 391 -16.92 63.61 84.94
C ALA A 391 -17.94 63.14 83.86
N PRO A 392 -18.97 63.95 83.53
CA PRO A 392 -20.07 63.53 82.67
C PRO A 392 -19.61 63.19 81.23
N TYR A 393 -20.07 62.05 80.71
CA TYR A 393 -19.83 61.56 79.35
C TYR A 393 -21.01 61.90 78.44
N VAL A 394 -20.78 62.60 77.33
CA VAL A 394 -21.81 62.89 76.30
C VAL A 394 -21.27 62.45 74.94
N LYS A 395 -22.05 61.62 74.23
CA LYS A 395 -21.74 61.08 72.89
C LYS A 395 -22.22 62.05 71.79
N SER A 396 -21.46 62.16 70.71
CA SER A 396 -21.87 62.87 69.48
C SER A 396 -22.93 62.07 68.72
N THR A 397 -23.94 62.75 68.16
CA THR A 397 -24.90 62.16 67.23
C THR A 397 -24.37 62.24 65.80
N THR A 398 -24.16 61.10 65.14
CA THR A 398 -23.96 61.02 63.68
C THR A 398 -25.32 60.82 63.02
N ILE A 399 -25.63 61.62 62.00
CA ILE A 399 -26.82 61.45 61.16
C ILE A 399 -26.38 60.73 59.88
N ALA A 400 -26.99 59.57 59.59
CA ALA A 400 -26.82 58.86 58.32
C ALA A 400 -27.82 59.43 57.30
N GLU A 401 -27.32 59.99 56.20
CA GLU A 401 -28.13 60.52 55.10
C GLU A 401 -27.90 59.68 53.84
N GLU A 402 -28.96 59.24 53.17
CA GLU A 402 -28.87 58.59 51.86
C GLU A 402 -28.78 59.65 50.77
N ILE A 403 -27.64 59.73 50.08
CA ILE A 403 -27.40 60.68 48.99
C ILE A 403 -27.35 59.90 47.66
N PRO A 404 -28.03 60.38 46.60
CA PRO A 404 -27.86 59.81 45.27
C PRO A 404 -26.43 60.05 44.75
N ASP A 405 -25.75 58.96 44.39
CA ASP A 405 -24.43 58.92 43.77
C ASP A 405 -24.53 58.26 42.39
N VAL A 406 -23.88 58.83 41.39
CA VAL A 406 -23.88 58.28 40.03
C VAL A 406 -22.54 57.60 39.80
N ARG A 407 -22.56 56.26 39.75
CA ARG A 407 -21.39 55.48 39.37
C ARG A 407 -21.35 55.35 37.87
N PHE A 408 -20.29 55.85 37.24
CA PHE A 408 -20.05 55.61 35.83
C PHE A 408 -19.37 54.25 35.63
N GLY A 409 -19.71 53.62 34.52
CA GLY A 409 -19.10 52.37 34.07
C GLY A 409 -19.24 52.21 32.56
N GLN A 410 -18.76 51.09 32.05
CA GLN A 410 -18.77 50.80 30.62
C GLN A 410 -20.11 50.17 30.18
N VAL A 411 -20.73 49.34 31.02
CA VAL A 411 -21.97 48.60 30.73
C VAL A 411 -22.88 48.52 31.95
N ASP A 412 -24.19 48.53 31.74
CA ASP A 412 -25.19 48.26 32.79
C ASP A 412 -25.70 46.81 32.71
N PRO A 413 -25.31 45.90 33.63
CA PRO A 413 -25.78 44.52 33.63
C PRO A 413 -27.12 44.31 34.34
N ARG A 414 -27.83 45.37 34.79
CA ARG A 414 -29.10 45.24 35.53
C ARG A 414 -30.14 44.39 34.81
N GLY A 415 -30.28 44.56 33.49
CA GLY A 415 -31.21 43.76 32.68
C GLY A 415 -30.91 42.25 32.71
N ALA A 416 -29.63 41.87 32.81
CA ALA A 416 -29.25 40.46 32.97
C ALA A 416 -29.58 39.92 34.36
N ILE A 417 -29.43 40.74 35.40
CA ILE A 417 -29.77 40.38 36.79
C ILE A 417 -31.27 40.24 36.98
N GLU A 418 -32.07 41.11 36.36
CA GLU A 418 -33.53 41.00 36.35
C GLU A 418 -33.97 39.70 35.70
N ALA A 419 -33.41 39.37 34.53
CA ALA A 419 -33.70 38.11 33.85
C ALA A 419 -33.35 36.88 34.70
N VAL A 420 -32.19 36.89 35.39
CA VAL A 420 -31.80 35.82 36.31
C VAL A 420 -32.74 35.73 37.52
N THR A 421 -33.14 36.87 38.07
CA THR A 421 -34.07 36.96 39.20
C THR A 421 -35.43 36.38 38.84
N ASP A 422 -35.94 36.71 37.66
CA ASP A 422 -37.20 36.16 37.15
C ASP A 422 -37.13 34.65 36.94
N LEU A 423 -36.06 34.15 36.30
CA LEU A 423 -35.86 32.72 36.11
C LEU A 423 -35.74 31.97 37.45
N ASN A 424 -35.10 32.57 38.45
CA ASN A 424 -34.92 31.98 39.78
C ASN A 424 -36.24 31.80 40.55
N ARG A 425 -37.29 32.57 40.23
CA ARG A 425 -38.63 32.39 40.84
C ARG A 425 -39.20 31.01 40.53
N THR A 426 -38.94 30.47 39.34
CA THR A 426 -39.48 29.18 38.88
C THR A 426 -38.46 28.05 38.82
N ALA A 427 -37.17 28.36 38.66
CA ALA A 427 -36.11 27.35 38.57
C ALA A 427 -35.97 26.56 39.90
N LYS A 428 -35.61 25.27 39.80
CA LYS A 428 -35.38 24.38 40.95
C LYS A 428 -34.01 23.69 40.84
N GLY A 429 -33.51 23.17 41.97
CA GLY A 429 -32.32 22.32 42.01
C GLY A 429 -31.08 22.96 41.36
N ASP A 430 -30.40 22.18 40.53
CA ASP A 430 -29.15 22.54 39.85
C ASP A 430 -29.31 23.73 38.86
N VAL A 431 -30.49 23.90 38.24
CA VAL A 431 -30.78 25.06 37.38
C VAL A 431 -30.75 26.35 38.19
N ARG A 432 -31.42 26.37 39.35
CA ARG A 432 -31.39 27.52 40.28
C ARG A 432 -29.97 27.78 40.79
N GLY A 433 -29.23 26.73 41.15
CA GLY A 433 -27.83 26.85 41.57
C GLY A 433 -26.94 27.49 40.50
N SER A 434 -27.12 27.08 39.24
CA SER A 434 -26.38 27.61 38.09
C SER A 434 -26.75 29.07 37.77
N LEU A 435 -28.03 29.42 37.83
CA LEU A 435 -28.51 30.80 37.66
C LEU A 435 -28.05 31.74 38.77
N SER A 436 -28.12 31.32 40.04
CA SER A 436 -27.58 32.08 41.17
C SER A 436 -26.06 32.26 41.09
N SER A 437 -25.35 31.27 40.55
CA SER A 437 -23.91 31.37 40.27
C SER A 437 -23.63 32.43 39.19
N PHE A 438 -24.42 32.45 38.11
CA PHE A 438 -24.33 33.47 37.07
C PHE A 438 -24.67 34.88 37.59
N GLY A 439 -25.70 35.03 38.43
CA GLY A 439 -26.01 36.32 39.07
C GLY A 439 -24.89 36.85 39.98
N ARG A 440 -24.08 35.96 40.58
CA ARG A 440 -22.87 36.34 41.32
C ARG A 440 -21.71 36.71 40.39
N ASP A 441 -21.60 36.07 39.23
CA ASP A 441 -20.55 36.39 38.25
C ASP A 441 -20.70 37.81 37.65
N LEU A 442 -21.91 38.39 37.70
CA LEU A 442 -22.21 39.77 37.26
C LEU A 442 -21.87 40.85 38.31
N ARG A 443 -21.31 40.45 39.46
CA ARG A 443 -20.93 41.34 40.55
C ARG A 443 -19.41 41.36 40.71
N GLY A 444 -18.89 42.53 41.09
CA GLY A 444 -17.49 42.72 41.42
C GLY A 444 -17.10 42.11 42.78
N PRO A 445 -15.81 42.16 43.13
CA PRO A 445 -15.31 41.66 44.42
C PRO A 445 -15.99 42.29 45.64
N ASP A 446 -16.38 43.56 45.51
CA ASP A 446 -17.01 44.35 46.57
C ASP A 446 -18.52 44.03 46.74
N GLY A 447 -19.07 43.08 45.96
CA GLY A 447 -20.48 42.69 45.99
C GLY A 447 -21.42 43.58 45.16
N ASP A 448 -20.93 44.74 44.72
CA ASP A 448 -21.56 45.67 43.80
C ASP A 448 -21.64 45.13 42.36
N LEU A 449 -22.46 45.76 41.52
CA LEU A 449 -22.53 45.45 40.09
C LEU A 449 -21.19 45.67 39.40
N ASP A 450 -20.76 44.70 38.59
CA ASP A 450 -19.60 44.87 37.74
C ASP A 450 -20.02 45.66 36.49
N LEU A 451 -19.58 46.92 36.41
CA LEU A 451 -19.92 47.80 35.29
C LEU A 451 -18.87 47.76 34.17
N THR A 452 -17.89 46.85 34.27
CA THR A 452 -16.83 46.71 33.28
C THR A 452 -17.25 45.74 32.19
N VAL A 453 -16.89 46.03 30.94
CA VAL A 453 -17.05 45.08 29.82
C VAL A 453 -16.21 43.83 30.08
N ALA A 454 -15.02 43.97 30.67
CA ALA A 454 -14.13 42.85 30.96
C ALA A 454 -14.73 41.82 31.93
N GLY A 455 -15.34 42.28 33.04
CA GLY A 455 -15.99 41.41 34.01
C GLY A 455 -17.22 40.72 33.45
N ASN A 456 -18.05 41.46 32.72
CA ASN A 456 -19.24 40.91 32.08
C ASN A 456 -18.93 39.93 30.95
N LEU A 457 -17.86 40.13 30.16
CA LEU A 457 -17.41 39.13 29.18
C LEU A 457 -16.93 37.84 29.86
N ARG A 458 -16.23 37.92 31.00
CA ARG A 458 -15.86 36.73 31.80
C ARG A 458 -17.07 36.03 32.41
N ALA A 459 -18.11 36.78 32.78
CA ALA A 459 -19.39 36.21 33.22
C ALA A 459 -20.08 35.46 32.07
N ARG A 460 -20.09 36.05 30.87
CA ARG A 460 -20.59 35.42 29.63
C ARG A 460 -19.84 34.12 29.32
N GLU A 461 -18.50 34.11 29.36
CA GLU A 461 -17.69 32.92 29.12
C GLU A 461 -17.99 31.78 30.12
N ARG A 462 -18.09 32.12 31.41
CA ARG A 462 -18.49 31.15 32.45
C ARG A 462 -19.89 30.59 32.20
N GLN A 463 -20.80 31.41 31.72
CA GLN A 463 -22.14 30.99 31.37
C GLN A 463 -22.18 30.08 30.14
N ASP A 464 -21.42 30.40 29.10
CA ASP A 464 -21.27 29.55 27.90
C ASP A 464 -20.70 28.17 28.28
N MET A 465 -19.75 28.10 29.22
CA MET A 465 -19.26 26.82 29.77
C MET A 465 -20.36 26.02 30.50
N ARG A 466 -21.25 26.68 31.24
CA ARG A 466 -22.38 26.01 31.92
C ARG A 466 -23.41 25.49 30.90
N ILE A 467 -23.69 26.26 29.84
CA ILE A 467 -24.58 25.85 28.74
C ILE A 467 -24.02 24.60 28.06
N LYS A 468 -22.74 24.62 27.66
CA LYS A 468 -22.09 23.49 26.99
C LYS A 468 -22.14 22.20 27.83
N ARG A 469 -21.86 22.28 29.13
CA ARG A 469 -21.99 21.12 30.03
C ARG A 469 -23.43 20.61 30.09
N ALA A 470 -24.41 21.52 30.12
CA ALA A 470 -25.82 21.12 30.13
C ALA A 470 -26.23 20.43 28.81
N GLU A 471 -25.68 20.85 27.66
CA GLU A 471 -25.86 20.18 26.37
C GLU A 471 -25.24 18.78 26.37
N GLU A 472 -24.02 18.62 26.91
CA GLU A 472 -23.34 17.33 27.05
C GLU A 472 -24.13 16.35 27.94
N PHE A 473 -24.83 16.85 28.96
CA PHE A 473 -25.72 16.05 29.82
C PHE A 473 -27.16 15.90 29.25
N GLY A 474 -27.49 16.53 28.13
CA GLY A 474 -28.82 16.47 27.52
C GLY A 474 -29.93 17.18 28.30
N ASP A 475 -29.60 18.12 29.21
CA ASP A 475 -30.58 18.86 30.01
C ASP A 475 -31.13 20.07 29.25
N ALA A 476 -32.14 19.83 28.42
CA ALA A 476 -32.76 20.87 27.60
C ALA A 476 -33.36 22.03 28.41
N THR A 477 -33.84 21.78 29.63
CA THR A 477 -34.43 22.83 30.49
C THR A 477 -33.34 23.77 31.00
N LYS A 478 -32.24 23.19 31.49
CA LYS A 478 -31.08 23.95 31.94
C LYS A 478 -30.44 24.74 30.79
N VAL A 479 -30.29 24.13 29.62
CA VAL A 479 -29.77 24.82 28.42
C VAL A 479 -30.64 26.03 28.08
N ARG A 480 -31.97 25.86 28.03
CA ARG A 480 -32.91 26.94 27.71
C ARG A 480 -32.79 28.10 28.71
N ASP A 481 -32.87 27.82 30.01
CA ASP A 481 -32.92 28.86 31.05
C ASP A 481 -31.57 29.60 31.16
N LEU A 482 -30.44 28.88 31.07
CA LEU A 482 -29.11 29.51 31.04
C LEU A 482 -28.91 30.36 29.78
N THR A 483 -29.47 29.95 28.63
CA THR A 483 -29.42 30.71 27.37
C THR A 483 -30.22 32.01 27.47
N ILE A 484 -31.34 32.03 28.19
CA ILE A 484 -32.13 33.26 28.41
C ILE A 484 -31.30 34.28 29.20
N GLY A 485 -30.67 33.88 30.30
CA GLY A 485 -29.80 34.76 31.08
C GLY A 485 -28.59 35.27 30.26
N ARG A 486 -27.99 34.38 29.45
CA ARG A 486 -26.89 34.72 28.54
C ARG A 486 -27.31 35.76 27.48
N ARG A 487 -28.51 35.62 26.90
CA ARG A 487 -29.05 36.59 25.92
C ARG A 487 -29.31 37.97 26.54
N ALA A 488 -29.78 38.03 27.79
CA ALA A 488 -29.99 39.29 28.49
C ALA A 488 -28.66 40.01 28.76
N LEU A 489 -27.61 39.27 29.12
CA LEU A 489 -26.25 39.82 29.22
C LEU A 489 -25.70 40.28 27.87
N ASP A 490 -25.86 39.48 26.81
CA ASP A 490 -25.45 39.88 25.45
C ASP A 490 -26.15 41.19 25.02
N ALA A 491 -27.44 41.36 25.34
CA ALA A 491 -28.17 42.58 25.05
C ALA A 491 -27.60 43.79 25.79
N SER A 492 -27.21 43.61 27.05
CA SER A 492 -26.57 44.65 27.88
C SER A 492 -25.19 45.02 27.32
N LEU A 493 -24.36 44.02 27.03
CA LEU A 493 -23.03 44.19 26.43
C LEU A 493 -23.07 44.90 25.08
N LYS A 494 -24.06 44.61 24.23
CA LYS A 494 -24.22 45.24 22.90
C LYS A 494 -24.67 46.70 22.93
N GLN A 495 -25.04 47.24 24.10
CA GLN A 495 -25.25 48.68 24.25
C GLN A 495 -23.91 49.44 24.11
N VAL A 496 -22.79 48.76 24.32
CA VAL A 496 -21.43 49.28 24.04
C VAL A 496 -21.12 49.09 22.54
N PRO A 497 -20.96 50.18 21.76
CA PRO A 497 -20.73 50.09 20.31
C PRO A 497 -19.51 49.25 19.91
N GLU A 498 -18.44 49.32 20.72
CA GLU A 498 -17.21 48.57 20.52
C GLU A 498 -17.45 47.06 20.67
N VAL A 499 -18.27 46.64 21.65
CA VAL A 499 -18.64 45.23 21.83
C VAL A 499 -19.54 44.75 20.69
N ALA A 500 -20.51 45.56 20.26
CA ALA A 500 -21.37 45.23 19.13
C ALA A 500 -20.55 45.05 17.83
N THR A 501 -19.54 45.91 17.63
CA THR A 501 -18.61 45.81 16.50
C THR A 501 -17.74 44.55 16.60
N ALA A 502 -17.22 44.24 17.80
CA ALA A 502 -16.43 43.03 18.03
C ALA A 502 -17.23 41.75 17.76
N ASP A 503 -18.48 41.68 18.22
CA ASP A 503 -19.39 40.55 17.95
C ASP A 503 -19.66 40.42 16.43
N ALA A 504 -19.93 41.53 15.74
CA ALA A 504 -20.18 41.52 14.29
C ALA A 504 -18.95 41.06 13.48
N ASN A 505 -17.75 41.51 13.88
CA ASN A 505 -16.50 41.07 13.28
C ASN A 505 -16.20 39.61 13.60
N PHE A 506 -16.44 39.16 14.83
CA PHE A 506 -16.30 37.75 15.22
C PHE A 506 -17.21 36.85 14.37
N ALA A 507 -18.48 37.22 14.19
CA ALA A 507 -19.42 36.49 13.36
C ALA A 507 -18.94 36.41 11.89
N ARG A 508 -18.48 37.54 11.34
CA ARG A 508 -17.91 37.60 9.97
C ARG A 508 -16.67 36.72 9.82
N ASN A 509 -15.77 36.74 10.80
CA ASN A 509 -14.55 35.92 10.82
C ASN A 509 -14.83 34.43 11.10
N SER A 510 -16.03 34.09 11.56
CA SER A 510 -16.46 32.69 11.79
C SER A 510 -17.04 32.03 10.52
N VAL A 511 -17.44 32.81 9.50
CA VAL A 511 -18.00 32.28 8.25
C VAL A 511 -17.09 31.22 7.58
N PRO A 512 -15.75 31.39 7.48
CA PRO A 512 -14.87 30.37 6.93
C PRO A 512 -14.79 29.07 7.75
N LEU A 513 -15.21 29.07 9.02
CA LEU A 513 -15.21 27.89 9.90
C LEU A 513 -16.56 27.14 9.85
N ALA A 514 -17.60 27.73 9.26
CA ALA A 514 -18.96 27.17 9.27
C ALA A 514 -19.04 25.71 8.77
N SER A 515 -18.27 25.34 7.74
CA SER A 515 -18.19 23.96 7.23
C SER A 515 -17.54 22.98 8.22
N PHE A 516 -16.64 23.45 9.07
CA PHE A 516 -15.96 22.63 10.10
C PHE A 516 -16.76 22.55 11.41
N GLU A 517 -17.64 23.51 11.67
CA GLU A 517 -18.44 23.60 12.90
C GLU A 517 -19.84 23.00 12.74
N ARG A 518 -20.31 22.75 11.50
CA ARG A 518 -21.63 22.15 11.26
C ARG A 518 -21.77 20.82 12.02
N PRO A 519 -22.77 20.67 12.89
CA PRO A 519 -23.04 19.41 13.58
C PRO A 519 -23.24 18.28 12.55
N ASN A 520 -22.58 17.15 12.76
CA ASN A 520 -22.61 15.98 11.86
C ASN A 520 -22.16 16.24 10.40
N GLY A 521 -21.59 17.42 10.11
CA GLY A 521 -21.00 17.73 8.80
C GLY A 521 -19.78 16.86 8.49
N PRO A 522 -19.45 16.63 7.20
CA PRO A 522 -18.33 15.76 6.82
C PRO A 522 -17.00 16.27 7.38
N LEU A 523 -16.70 17.57 7.27
CA LEU A 523 -15.44 18.11 7.77
C LEU A 523 -15.36 18.11 9.30
N ASN A 524 -16.48 18.35 9.98
CA ASN A 524 -16.52 18.29 11.44
C ASN A 524 -16.21 16.86 11.92
N ARG A 525 -16.83 15.82 11.33
CA ARG A 525 -16.54 14.43 11.67
C ARG A 525 -15.06 14.08 11.51
N ILE A 526 -14.45 14.53 10.41
CA ILE A 526 -13.06 14.23 10.06
C ILE A 526 -12.07 14.98 10.96
N THR A 527 -12.37 16.23 11.31
CA THR A 527 -11.45 17.11 12.05
C THR A 527 -11.72 17.20 13.55
N ALA A 528 -12.85 16.68 14.03
CA ALA A 528 -13.16 16.67 15.46
C ALA A 528 -12.19 15.76 16.21
N ARG A 529 -11.68 16.26 17.33
CA ARG A 529 -10.82 15.51 18.25
C ARG A 529 -11.58 15.12 19.51
N GLU A 530 -11.10 14.09 20.18
CA GLU A 530 -11.49 13.78 21.55
C GLU A 530 -10.90 14.85 22.47
N ASN A 531 -11.75 15.59 23.17
CA ASN A 531 -11.32 16.57 24.17
C ASN A 531 -11.62 16.03 25.56
N VAL A 532 -10.58 15.74 26.32
CA VAL A 532 -10.67 15.48 27.77
C VAL A 532 -10.25 16.75 28.49
N PRO A 533 -11.11 17.38 29.31
CA PRO A 533 -10.75 18.58 30.05
C PRO A 533 -9.47 18.37 30.89
N GLY A 534 -8.43 19.18 30.63
CA GLY A 534 -7.15 19.11 31.33
C GLY A 534 -6.10 18.17 30.73
N ALA A 535 -6.35 17.55 29.56
CA ALA A 535 -5.38 16.74 28.84
C ALA A 535 -5.00 17.36 27.48
N GLU A 536 -3.93 16.86 26.86
CA GLU A 536 -3.59 17.20 25.48
C GLU A 536 -4.73 16.82 24.51
N PRO A 537 -4.86 17.51 23.35
CA PRO A 537 -5.88 17.17 22.36
C PRO A 537 -5.77 15.70 21.98
N GLY A 538 -6.82 14.93 22.24
CA GLY A 538 -6.88 13.51 21.95
C GLY A 538 -6.89 13.21 20.44
N PRO A 539 -6.94 11.91 20.07
CA PRO A 539 -6.99 11.51 18.67
C PRO A 539 -8.23 12.09 17.96
N PHE A 540 -8.20 12.09 16.63
CA PHE A 540 -9.38 12.40 15.84
C PHE A 540 -10.48 11.38 16.12
N ARG A 541 -11.73 11.85 16.22
CA ARG A 541 -12.91 11.01 16.50
C ARG A 541 -13.20 10.02 15.37
N THR A 542 -12.92 10.40 14.13
CA THR A 542 -13.03 9.50 12.98
C THR A 542 -11.66 8.83 12.78
N PRO A 543 -11.56 7.49 12.80
CA PRO A 543 -10.34 6.79 12.46
C PRO A 543 -9.90 7.11 11.03
N ALA A 544 -8.59 7.18 10.79
CA ALA A 544 -8.05 7.59 9.49
C ALA A 544 -8.56 6.72 8.34
N GLU A 545 -8.65 5.41 8.53
CA GLU A 545 -9.14 4.45 7.55
C GLU A 545 -10.60 4.68 7.12
N GLN A 546 -11.42 5.35 7.95
CA GLN A 546 -12.83 5.65 7.66
C GLN A 546 -13.02 7.02 6.98
N VAL A 547 -11.99 7.87 6.97
CA VAL A 547 -12.06 9.23 6.41
C VAL A 547 -12.39 9.23 4.91
N PRO A 548 -11.78 8.38 4.06
CA PRO A 548 -12.13 8.38 2.64
C PRO A 548 -13.58 8.00 2.39
N GLU A 549 -14.14 7.08 3.17
CA GLU A 549 -15.55 6.70 3.10
C GLU A 549 -16.45 7.86 3.50
N ALA A 550 -16.08 8.62 4.53
CA ALA A 550 -16.80 9.80 4.98
C ALA A 550 -16.87 10.93 3.92
N ILE A 551 -15.97 10.94 2.94
CA ILE A 551 -15.96 11.91 1.81
C ILE A 551 -16.31 11.29 0.46
N THR A 552 -16.73 10.03 0.39
CA THR A 552 -16.99 9.35 -0.90
C THR A 552 -18.19 9.96 -1.65
N GLY A 553 -19.16 10.53 -0.93
CA GLY A 553 -20.29 11.24 -1.55
C GLY A 553 -19.86 12.53 -2.26
N PRO A 554 -20.43 12.87 -3.43
CA PRO A 554 -19.97 14.00 -4.25
C PRO A 554 -20.05 15.35 -3.52
N THR A 555 -21.05 15.53 -2.65
CA THR A 555 -21.18 16.74 -1.82
C THR A 555 -20.07 16.83 -0.78
N ALA A 556 -19.77 15.73 -0.09
CA ALA A 556 -18.72 15.69 0.94
C ALA A 556 -17.32 15.84 0.32
N LEU A 557 -17.09 15.21 -0.84
CA LEU A 557 -15.88 15.37 -1.63
C LEU A 557 -15.69 16.82 -2.05
N ARG A 558 -16.73 17.46 -2.61
CA ARG A 558 -16.67 18.87 -3.00
C ARG A 558 -16.35 19.77 -1.81
N GLU A 559 -17.00 19.55 -0.67
CA GLU A 559 -16.77 20.34 0.54
C GLU A 559 -15.32 20.16 1.06
N ALA A 560 -14.78 18.93 1.02
CA ALA A 560 -13.40 18.65 1.38
C ALA A 560 -12.40 19.27 0.39
N LEU A 561 -12.66 19.21 -0.92
CA LEU A 561 -11.78 19.80 -1.94
C LEU A 561 -11.82 21.34 -1.96
N THR A 562 -12.95 21.93 -1.57
CA THR A 562 -13.13 23.39 -1.49
C THR A 562 -12.42 23.95 -0.26
N ASN A 563 -12.43 23.22 0.85
CA ASN A 563 -11.86 23.67 2.12
C ASN A 563 -10.46 23.14 2.40
N GLY A 564 -10.06 22.03 1.80
CA GLY A 564 -8.74 21.42 1.97
C GLY A 564 -7.67 22.04 1.09
N GLY A 565 -6.41 21.71 1.40
CA GLY A 565 -5.23 22.10 0.64
C GLY A 565 -4.91 21.12 -0.49
N THR A 566 -3.66 21.18 -0.94
CA THR A 566 -3.13 20.30 -2.00
C THR A 566 -3.05 18.84 -1.56
N ALA A 567 -2.75 18.59 -0.28
CA ALA A 567 -2.62 17.24 0.27
C ALA A 567 -3.97 16.51 0.29
N THR A 568 -5.06 17.18 0.70
CA THR A 568 -6.42 16.62 0.63
C THR A 568 -6.78 16.22 -0.80
N ARG A 569 -6.51 17.10 -1.78
CA ARG A 569 -6.78 16.82 -3.19
C ARG A 569 -5.99 15.61 -3.71
N GLN A 570 -4.68 15.59 -3.47
CA GLN A 570 -3.81 14.49 -3.91
C GLN A 570 -4.20 13.16 -3.26
N ALA A 571 -4.49 13.15 -1.95
CA ALA A 571 -4.89 11.95 -1.24
C ALA A 571 -6.24 11.42 -1.74
N ALA A 572 -7.23 12.31 -1.94
CA ALA A 572 -8.53 11.93 -2.46
C ALA A 572 -8.45 11.39 -3.91
N GLU A 573 -7.68 12.06 -4.79
CA GLU A 573 -7.44 11.57 -6.16
C GLU A 573 -6.76 10.20 -6.17
N ARG A 574 -5.71 10.02 -5.38
CA ARG A 574 -4.98 8.75 -5.28
C ARG A 574 -5.88 7.63 -4.78
N ARG A 575 -6.69 7.90 -3.75
CA ARG A 575 -7.59 6.89 -3.18
C ARG A 575 -8.67 6.47 -4.17
N LEU A 576 -9.27 7.43 -4.88
CA LEU A 576 -10.28 7.17 -5.91
C LEU A 576 -9.67 6.41 -7.08
N SER A 577 -8.48 6.81 -7.53
CA SER A 577 -7.72 6.08 -8.55
C SER A 577 -7.45 4.64 -8.13
N THR A 578 -7.04 4.39 -6.88
CA THR A 578 -6.84 3.04 -6.34
C THR A 578 -8.14 2.23 -6.37
N GLN A 579 -9.24 2.80 -5.86
CA GLN A 579 -10.58 2.17 -5.87
C GLN A 579 -10.98 1.73 -7.29
N ILE A 580 -10.87 2.63 -8.26
CA ILE A 580 -11.25 2.37 -9.65
C ILE A 580 -10.35 1.32 -10.28
N LEU A 581 -9.03 1.40 -10.06
CA LEU A 581 -8.07 0.44 -10.60
C LEU A 581 -8.24 -0.93 -9.96
N ASP A 582 -8.46 -1.02 -8.65
CA ASP A 582 -8.70 -2.28 -7.94
C ASP A 582 -9.98 -2.96 -8.46
N ALA A 583 -11.06 -2.20 -8.66
CA ALA A 583 -12.30 -2.71 -9.24
C ALA A 583 -12.16 -3.20 -10.69
N ALA A 584 -11.16 -2.67 -11.43
CA ALA A 584 -10.90 -3.02 -12.81
C ALA A 584 -9.78 -4.06 -13.01
N THR A 585 -9.06 -4.41 -11.94
CA THR A 585 -7.95 -5.37 -11.94
C THR A 585 -8.50 -6.78 -11.70
N ASP A 586 -8.15 -7.74 -12.55
CA ASP A 586 -8.52 -9.14 -12.37
C ASP A 586 -7.60 -9.90 -11.39
N ALA A 587 -7.87 -11.19 -11.16
CA ALA A 587 -7.06 -12.04 -10.27
C ALA A 587 -5.61 -12.23 -10.75
N ARG A 588 -5.29 -11.93 -12.02
CA ARG A 588 -3.95 -12.02 -12.59
C ARG A 588 -3.20 -10.68 -12.50
N GLY A 589 -3.85 -9.63 -12.01
CA GLY A 589 -3.29 -8.28 -11.92
C GLY A 589 -3.47 -7.46 -13.19
N ASP A 590 -4.24 -7.96 -14.17
CA ASP A 590 -4.48 -7.28 -15.43
C ASP A 590 -5.71 -6.36 -15.35
N VAL A 591 -5.54 -5.14 -15.83
CA VAL A 591 -6.62 -4.14 -15.89
C VAL A 591 -7.35 -4.28 -17.22
N SER A 592 -8.67 -4.53 -17.19
CA SER A 592 -9.47 -4.56 -18.42
C SER A 592 -10.06 -3.19 -18.76
N ALA A 593 -10.11 -2.85 -20.04
CA ALA A 593 -10.69 -1.57 -20.49
C ALA A 593 -12.20 -1.48 -20.16
N GLU A 594 -12.92 -2.60 -20.27
CA GLU A 594 -14.36 -2.65 -20.00
C GLU A 594 -14.68 -2.49 -18.51
N ALA A 595 -13.99 -3.22 -17.63
CA ALA A 595 -14.18 -3.06 -16.19
C ALA A 595 -13.74 -1.66 -15.73
N LEU A 596 -12.69 -1.10 -16.33
CA LEU A 596 -12.25 0.27 -16.03
C LEU A 596 -13.33 1.29 -16.39
N ARG A 597 -13.98 1.17 -17.55
CA ARG A 597 -15.12 2.02 -17.92
C ARG A 597 -16.31 1.86 -17.00
N LYS A 598 -16.61 0.63 -16.59
CA LYS A 598 -17.69 0.36 -15.63
C LYS A 598 -17.41 1.06 -14.31
N ALA A 599 -16.22 0.88 -13.74
CA ALA A 599 -15.80 1.53 -12.49
C ALA A 599 -15.77 3.07 -12.61
N MET A 600 -15.33 3.61 -13.75
CA MET A 600 -15.38 5.06 -14.02
C MET A 600 -16.82 5.58 -14.10
N ARG A 601 -17.75 4.83 -14.69
CA ARG A 601 -19.18 5.21 -14.73
C ARG A 601 -19.82 5.18 -13.34
N GLU A 602 -19.49 4.17 -12.54
CA GLU A 602 -19.96 4.06 -11.15
C GLU A 602 -19.42 5.20 -10.26
N SER A 603 -18.25 5.76 -10.63
CA SER A 603 -17.59 6.87 -9.94
C SER A 603 -17.74 8.22 -10.65
N ALA A 604 -18.69 8.37 -11.58
CA ALA A 604 -18.78 9.54 -12.46
C ALA A 604 -18.90 10.86 -11.68
N ASP A 605 -19.77 10.92 -10.68
CA ASP A 605 -19.99 12.13 -9.88
C ASP A 605 -18.74 12.59 -9.13
N ALA A 606 -17.93 11.64 -8.65
CA ALA A 606 -16.67 11.94 -7.97
C ALA A 606 -15.58 12.36 -8.98
N LEU A 607 -15.52 11.71 -10.14
CA LEU A 607 -14.60 12.07 -11.22
C LEU A 607 -14.89 13.45 -11.83
N ASP A 608 -16.14 13.90 -11.82
CA ASP A 608 -16.50 15.27 -12.25
C ASP A 608 -15.94 16.35 -11.32
N GLN A 609 -15.65 16.03 -10.06
CA GLN A 609 -14.91 16.92 -9.16
C GLN A 609 -13.37 16.86 -9.38
N MET A 610 -12.88 15.91 -10.19
CA MET A 610 -11.45 15.61 -10.39
C MET A 610 -11.11 15.37 -11.88
N PRO A 611 -11.21 16.40 -12.75
CA PRO A 611 -11.06 16.23 -14.20
C PRO A 611 -9.69 15.64 -14.61
N ALA A 612 -8.61 16.05 -13.93
CA ALA A 612 -7.27 15.52 -14.21
C ALA A 612 -7.13 14.01 -13.92
N LEU A 613 -7.89 13.47 -12.95
CA LEU A 613 -7.94 12.03 -12.71
C LEU A 613 -8.77 11.33 -13.80
N ARG A 614 -9.93 11.90 -14.15
CA ARG A 614 -10.79 11.41 -15.23
C ARG A 614 -10.03 11.27 -16.55
N ASP A 615 -9.23 12.28 -16.92
CA ASP A 615 -8.42 12.28 -18.14
C ASP A 615 -7.34 11.19 -18.11
N ARG A 616 -6.62 11.06 -16.98
CA ARG A 616 -5.61 10.00 -16.80
C ARG A 616 -6.19 8.60 -16.92
N LEU A 617 -7.37 8.36 -16.33
CA LEU A 617 -8.05 7.06 -16.44
C LEU A 617 -8.58 6.83 -17.86
N SER A 618 -9.09 7.87 -18.52
CA SER A 618 -9.55 7.79 -19.92
C SER A 618 -8.40 7.45 -20.88
N HIS A 619 -7.23 8.04 -20.69
CA HIS A 619 -6.03 7.68 -21.45
C HIS A 619 -5.60 6.23 -21.19
N LEU A 620 -5.74 5.74 -19.95
CA LEU A 620 -5.45 4.35 -19.64
C LEU A 620 -6.42 3.38 -20.32
N VAL A 621 -7.72 3.72 -20.39
CA VAL A 621 -8.73 2.97 -21.14
C VAL A 621 -8.33 2.87 -22.61
N LEU A 622 -8.05 4.01 -23.26
CA LEU A 622 -7.67 4.05 -24.68
C LEU A 622 -6.39 3.26 -24.94
N ALA A 623 -5.40 3.37 -24.05
CA ALA A 623 -4.16 2.61 -24.16
C ALA A 623 -4.40 1.10 -24.03
N ARG A 624 -5.29 0.67 -23.12
CA ARG A 624 -5.64 -0.74 -22.94
C ARG A 624 -6.39 -1.31 -24.14
N GLU A 625 -7.25 -0.51 -24.78
CA GLU A 625 -7.94 -0.90 -26.01
C GLU A 625 -7.00 -1.03 -27.20
N GLY A 626 -6.06 -0.09 -27.35
CA GLY A 626 -5.03 -0.18 -28.39
C GLY A 626 -4.25 -1.49 -28.30
N MET A 627 -3.98 -1.96 -27.08
CA MET A 627 -3.25 -3.19 -26.80
C MET A 627 -3.97 -4.48 -27.20
N VAL A 628 -5.30 -4.48 -27.33
CA VAL A 628 -6.08 -5.69 -27.68
C VAL A 628 -5.60 -6.28 -29.01
N ARG A 629 -5.23 -5.44 -29.98
CA ARG A 629 -4.69 -5.89 -31.27
C ARG A 629 -3.30 -6.54 -31.14
N VAL A 630 -2.44 -5.98 -30.30
CA VAL A 630 -1.10 -6.54 -30.04
C VAL A 630 -1.21 -7.86 -29.29
N GLU A 631 -2.13 -7.97 -28.33
CA GLU A 631 -2.39 -9.20 -27.56
C GLU A 631 -2.94 -10.33 -28.44
N ALA A 632 -3.79 -10.01 -29.42
CA ALA A 632 -4.31 -10.98 -30.38
C ALA A 632 -3.26 -11.45 -31.42
N SER A 633 -2.21 -10.65 -31.65
CA SER A 633 -1.13 -10.98 -32.59
C SER A 633 -0.34 -12.23 -32.15
N PRO A 634 0.42 -12.87 -33.06
CA PRO A 634 1.31 -13.97 -32.68
C PRO A 634 2.25 -13.61 -31.52
N LEU A 635 2.80 -12.40 -31.51
CA LEU A 635 3.70 -11.93 -30.46
C LEU A 635 2.99 -11.83 -29.09
N GLY A 636 1.76 -11.31 -29.08
CA GLY A 636 0.93 -11.20 -27.88
C GLY A 636 0.56 -12.56 -27.28
N ARG A 637 0.15 -13.52 -28.14
CA ARG A 637 -0.18 -14.89 -27.72
C ARG A 637 1.02 -15.63 -27.12
N ILE A 638 2.23 -15.35 -27.61
CA ILE A 638 3.47 -15.92 -27.04
C ILE A 638 3.78 -15.30 -25.66
N ALA A 639 3.49 -14.02 -25.46
CA ALA A 639 3.74 -13.32 -24.19
C ALA A 639 2.82 -13.79 -23.03
N GLU A 640 1.69 -14.41 -23.34
CA GLU A 640 0.66 -14.80 -22.36
C GLU A 640 1.13 -15.92 -21.42
N GLN A 641 1.74 -16.98 -21.96
CA GLN A 641 2.09 -18.18 -21.19
C GLN A 641 3.48 -18.72 -21.56
N PRO A 642 4.27 -19.23 -20.60
CA PRO A 642 5.59 -19.82 -20.84
C PRO A 642 5.47 -21.25 -21.41
N ASN A 643 4.81 -21.40 -22.56
CA ASN A 643 4.57 -22.69 -23.20
C ASN A 643 5.09 -22.70 -24.64
N VAL A 644 6.14 -23.50 -24.87
CA VAL A 644 6.81 -23.62 -26.17
C VAL A 644 5.86 -24.11 -27.26
N LYS A 645 4.97 -25.06 -26.97
CA LYS A 645 4.01 -25.58 -27.96
C LYS A 645 3.01 -24.51 -28.38
N ASN A 646 2.53 -23.70 -27.42
CA ASN A 646 1.64 -22.58 -27.73
C ASN A 646 2.37 -21.52 -28.54
N ALA A 647 3.64 -21.23 -28.22
CA ALA A 647 4.45 -20.28 -28.97
C ALA A 647 4.67 -20.72 -30.43
N ILE A 648 5.00 -22.00 -30.63
CA ILE A 648 5.12 -22.60 -31.98
C ILE A 648 3.78 -22.52 -32.72
N SER A 649 2.67 -22.87 -32.06
CA SER A 649 1.34 -22.82 -32.69
C SER A 649 0.88 -21.40 -33.03
N ALA A 650 1.37 -20.39 -32.29
CA ALA A 650 1.10 -18.99 -32.55
C ALA A 650 1.86 -18.49 -33.80
N LEU A 651 3.12 -18.90 -33.98
CA LEU A 651 3.96 -18.53 -35.13
C LEU A 651 3.68 -19.37 -36.38
N PHE A 652 3.44 -20.67 -36.21
CA PHE A 652 3.26 -21.65 -37.27
C PHE A 652 1.91 -22.39 -37.10
N PRO A 653 0.78 -21.70 -37.31
CA PRO A 653 -0.53 -22.35 -37.22
C PRO A 653 -0.71 -23.38 -38.34
N ALA A 654 -1.37 -24.50 -38.03
CA ALA A 654 -1.65 -25.56 -39.01
C ALA A 654 -2.48 -25.05 -40.20
N ASN A 655 -3.41 -24.13 -39.96
CA ASN A 655 -4.22 -23.45 -40.97
C ASN A 655 -3.90 -21.95 -40.95
N PRO A 656 -2.84 -21.48 -41.63
CA PRO A 656 -2.49 -20.06 -41.62
C PRO A 656 -3.50 -19.22 -42.40
N LEU A 657 -3.73 -18.00 -41.92
CA LEU A 657 -4.49 -17.00 -42.67
C LEU A 657 -3.69 -16.56 -43.90
N ALA A 658 -4.39 -16.17 -44.97
CA ALA A 658 -3.75 -15.58 -46.13
C ALA A 658 -2.96 -14.32 -45.73
N ASN A 659 -1.74 -14.18 -46.26
CA ASN A 659 -0.85 -13.04 -46.00
C ASN A 659 -0.31 -12.90 -44.56
N SER A 660 -0.39 -13.96 -43.72
CA SER A 660 0.10 -13.91 -42.33
C SER A 660 1.62 -13.76 -42.18
N GLN A 661 2.40 -13.84 -43.27
CA GLN A 661 3.85 -13.80 -43.23
C GLN A 661 4.41 -12.51 -42.60
N GLU A 662 3.73 -11.37 -42.75
CA GLU A 662 4.17 -10.08 -42.20
C GLU A 662 4.06 -10.03 -40.67
N GLU A 663 2.98 -10.57 -40.11
CA GLU A 663 2.78 -10.66 -38.66
C GLU A 663 3.80 -11.62 -38.03
N ILE A 664 4.05 -12.75 -38.69
CA ILE A 664 5.04 -13.73 -38.24
C ILE A 664 6.45 -13.14 -38.31
N ARG A 665 6.79 -12.44 -39.41
CA ARG A 665 8.08 -11.75 -39.51
C ARG A 665 8.25 -10.76 -38.37
N SER A 666 7.24 -9.94 -38.12
CA SER A 666 7.26 -8.91 -37.07
C SER A 666 7.41 -9.55 -35.68
N ALA A 667 6.69 -10.64 -35.41
CA ALA A 667 6.78 -11.37 -34.15
C ALA A 667 8.16 -11.99 -33.94
N VAL A 668 8.72 -12.67 -34.96
CA VAL A 668 10.05 -13.27 -34.87
C VAL A 668 11.15 -12.21 -34.79
N GLN A 669 11.03 -11.09 -35.52
CA GLN A 669 11.94 -9.95 -35.36
C GLN A 669 11.90 -9.38 -33.95
N ALA A 670 10.70 -9.24 -33.36
CA ALA A 670 10.57 -8.78 -31.98
C ALA A 670 11.20 -9.76 -30.97
N LEU A 671 11.00 -11.07 -31.15
CA LEU A 671 11.67 -12.10 -30.34
C LEU A 671 13.18 -12.03 -30.51
N ALA A 672 13.67 -11.99 -31.75
CA ALA A 672 15.10 -12.01 -32.06
C ALA A 672 15.84 -10.78 -31.55
N ARG A 673 15.19 -9.60 -31.56
CA ARG A 673 15.74 -8.37 -30.98
C ARG A 673 15.92 -8.45 -29.47
N ASN A 674 15.02 -9.13 -28.76
CA ASN A 674 15.04 -9.21 -27.30
C ASN A 674 15.82 -10.42 -26.77
N ASN A 675 15.70 -11.56 -27.45
CA ASN A 675 16.47 -12.77 -27.18
C ASN A 675 16.72 -13.56 -28.49
N PRO A 676 17.85 -13.34 -29.17
CA PRO A 676 18.13 -13.99 -30.46
C PRO A 676 18.25 -15.50 -30.34
N ARG A 677 18.68 -16.00 -29.18
CA ARG A 677 18.78 -17.42 -28.89
C ARG A 677 17.40 -18.07 -28.80
N ALA A 678 16.49 -17.51 -28.00
CA ALA A 678 15.13 -18.03 -27.84
C ALA A 678 14.36 -18.04 -29.18
N ALA A 679 14.53 -16.99 -30.01
CA ALA A 679 13.94 -16.94 -31.34
C ALA A 679 14.45 -18.09 -32.25
N ARG A 680 15.78 -18.28 -32.30
CA ARG A 680 16.41 -19.37 -33.07
C ARG A 680 15.98 -20.74 -32.57
N GLU A 681 15.93 -20.94 -31.26
CA GLU A 681 15.47 -22.18 -30.63
C GLU A 681 14.00 -22.48 -30.94
N THR A 682 13.12 -21.47 -30.95
CA THR A 682 11.70 -21.67 -31.31
C THR A 682 11.54 -22.22 -32.72
N VAL A 683 12.25 -21.62 -33.69
CA VAL A 683 12.23 -22.06 -35.09
C VAL A 683 12.87 -23.44 -35.23
N ARG A 684 14.00 -23.70 -34.54
CA ARG A 684 14.63 -25.02 -34.49
C ARG A 684 13.67 -26.09 -34.00
N ILE A 685 13.03 -25.89 -32.84
CA ILE A 685 12.12 -26.87 -32.23
C ILE A 685 10.96 -27.18 -33.17
N TYR A 686 10.39 -26.16 -33.85
CA TYR A 686 9.38 -26.38 -34.88
C TYR A 686 9.90 -27.30 -36.00
N MET A 687 11.05 -26.98 -36.60
CA MET A 687 11.62 -27.79 -37.69
C MET A 687 11.96 -29.21 -37.25
N GLU A 688 12.52 -29.38 -36.05
CA GLU A 688 12.87 -30.68 -35.47
C GLU A 688 11.61 -31.51 -35.19
N THR A 689 10.53 -30.88 -34.72
CA THR A 689 9.23 -31.54 -34.53
C THR A 689 8.66 -32.04 -35.85
N VAL A 690 8.61 -31.17 -36.88
CA VAL A 690 8.14 -31.54 -38.23
C VAL A 690 9.03 -32.63 -38.85
N PHE A 691 10.34 -32.58 -38.61
CA PHE A 691 11.29 -33.60 -39.06
C PHE A 691 11.04 -34.97 -38.44
N ASN A 692 10.92 -35.01 -37.11
CA ASN A 692 10.67 -36.25 -36.39
C ASN A 692 9.32 -36.84 -36.80
N GLU A 693 8.28 -36.01 -36.95
CA GLU A 693 6.98 -36.45 -37.45
C GLU A 693 7.08 -37.05 -38.86
N ALA A 694 7.78 -36.39 -39.79
CA ALA A 694 7.91 -36.84 -41.18
C ALA A 694 8.81 -38.06 -41.37
N THR A 695 9.76 -38.31 -40.47
CA THR A 695 10.74 -39.42 -40.59
C THR A 695 10.38 -40.64 -39.74
N GLU A 696 9.72 -40.47 -38.59
CA GLU A 696 9.35 -41.57 -37.69
C GLU A 696 7.99 -42.19 -38.01
N GLN A 697 6.98 -41.40 -38.42
CA GLN A 697 5.62 -41.92 -38.70
C GLN A 697 5.58 -42.87 -39.90
N VAL A 698 6.61 -42.83 -40.75
CA VAL A 698 6.67 -43.58 -41.99
C VAL A 698 7.25 -44.98 -41.73
N ARG A 699 6.42 -46.01 -41.48
CA ARG A 699 6.88 -47.39 -41.20
C ARG A 699 7.43 -48.11 -42.46
N GLY A 700 8.55 -48.84 -42.32
CA GLY A 700 9.06 -49.78 -43.34
C GLY A 700 9.89 -49.16 -44.48
N VAL A 701 9.73 -49.68 -45.71
CA VAL A 701 10.42 -49.19 -46.95
C VAL A 701 10.16 -47.70 -47.21
N ALA A 702 9.09 -47.16 -46.61
CA ALA A 702 8.70 -45.78 -46.74
C ALA A 702 9.67 -44.80 -46.02
N ARG A 703 10.48 -45.23 -45.02
CA ARG A 703 11.52 -44.39 -44.38
C ARG A 703 12.56 -43.84 -45.37
N GLN A 704 12.75 -44.54 -46.48
CA GLN A 704 13.68 -44.14 -47.54
C GLN A 704 13.19 -42.90 -48.33
N TYR A 705 11.90 -42.54 -48.18
CA TYR A 705 11.30 -41.29 -48.68
C TYR A 705 11.23 -40.21 -47.61
N GLY A 706 11.77 -40.45 -46.40
CA GLY A 706 11.68 -39.52 -45.27
C GLY A 706 12.24 -38.13 -45.58
N GLY A 707 13.23 -38.03 -46.48
CA GLY A 707 13.75 -36.73 -46.96
C GLY A 707 12.70 -35.93 -47.73
N ALA A 708 12.06 -36.53 -48.73
CA ALA A 708 11.02 -35.86 -49.51
C ALA A 708 9.74 -35.62 -48.70
N GLY A 709 9.39 -36.56 -47.81
CA GLY A 709 8.31 -36.39 -46.84
C GLY A 709 8.55 -35.20 -45.92
N PHE A 710 9.77 -35.06 -45.39
CA PHE A 710 10.17 -33.91 -44.58
C PHE A 710 10.16 -32.60 -45.37
N ALA A 711 10.76 -32.57 -46.57
CA ALA A 711 10.78 -31.37 -47.40
C ALA A 711 9.36 -30.88 -47.74
N SER A 712 8.47 -31.83 -48.04
CA SER A 712 7.04 -31.56 -48.27
C SER A 712 6.32 -31.09 -46.99
N ALA A 713 6.57 -31.75 -45.85
CA ALA A 713 5.96 -31.39 -44.57
C ALA A 713 6.39 -30.00 -44.05
N VAL A 714 7.67 -29.64 -44.22
CA VAL A 714 8.20 -28.33 -43.82
C VAL A 714 7.74 -27.21 -44.74
N ARG A 715 7.72 -27.46 -46.06
CA ARG A 715 7.18 -26.47 -47.00
C ARG A 715 5.67 -26.31 -46.86
N GLY A 716 4.96 -27.39 -46.57
CA GLY A 716 3.52 -27.38 -46.41
C GLY A 716 2.80 -26.81 -47.64
N ASN A 717 1.69 -26.12 -47.42
CA ASN A 717 1.03 -25.32 -48.46
C ASN A 717 1.80 -24.00 -48.74
N GLY A 718 1.49 -23.32 -49.84
CA GLY A 718 2.20 -22.09 -50.23
C GLY A 718 2.26 -21.02 -49.13
N GLN A 719 1.22 -20.88 -48.31
CA GLN A 719 1.20 -19.93 -47.20
C GLN A 719 2.08 -20.38 -46.03
N GLN A 720 2.09 -21.68 -45.69
CA GLN A 720 3.00 -22.23 -44.66
C GLN A 720 4.47 -22.03 -45.05
N ARG A 721 4.81 -22.20 -46.34
CA ARG A 721 6.14 -21.90 -46.87
C ARG A 721 6.52 -20.43 -46.68
N HIS A 722 5.64 -19.49 -47.06
CA HIS A 722 5.91 -18.06 -46.90
C HIS A 722 6.05 -17.64 -45.44
N ASN A 723 5.27 -18.25 -44.55
CA ASN A 723 5.36 -18.03 -43.10
C ASN A 723 6.70 -18.52 -42.54
N LEU A 724 7.13 -19.73 -42.92
CA LEU A 724 8.42 -20.29 -42.53
C LEU A 724 9.59 -19.46 -43.06
N GLU A 725 9.53 -19.07 -44.33
CA GLU A 725 10.51 -18.20 -44.96
C GLU A 725 10.62 -16.86 -44.22
N ALA A 726 9.49 -16.23 -43.93
CA ALA A 726 9.45 -14.97 -43.20
C ALA A 726 10.00 -15.09 -41.77
N ALA A 727 9.69 -16.19 -41.07
CA ALA A 727 10.24 -16.47 -39.75
C ALA A 727 11.77 -16.67 -39.79
N ILE A 728 12.29 -17.47 -40.71
CA ILE A 728 13.73 -17.74 -40.80
C ILE A 728 14.50 -16.48 -41.21
N ARG A 729 14.01 -15.74 -42.21
CA ARG A 729 14.63 -14.48 -42.64
C ARG A 729 14.59 -13.40 -41.57
N ALA A 730 13.67 -13.47 -40.62
CA ALA A 730 13.61 -12.57 -39.45
C ALA A 730 14.66 -12.86 -38.38
N LEU A 731 15.28 -14.04 -38.38
CA LEU A 731 16.36 -14.39 -37.47
C LEU A 731 17.67 -13.68 -37.86
N PRO A 732 18.63 -13.54 -36.93
CA PRO A 732 19.97 -13.10 -37.29
C PRO A 732 20.58 -14.08 -38.31
N ASP A 733 21.23 -13.56 -39.35
CA ASP A 733 21.76 -14.32 -40.51
C ASP A 733 20.67 -15.02 -41.36
N GLY A 734 19.42 -14.60 -41.25
CA GLY A 734 18.25 -15.28 -41.80
C GLY A 734 18.28 -15.57 -43.32
N ASP A 735 18.83 -14.67 -44.15
CA ASP A 735 18.95 -14.92 -45.59
C ASP A 735 19.89 -16.08 -45.91
N THR A 736 20.99 -16.21 -45.16
CA THR A 736 21.94 -17.32 -45.31
C THR A 736 21.34 -18.64 -44.82
N LEU A 737 20.62 -18.59 -43.70
CA LEU A 737 19.91 -19.74 -43.12
C LEU A 737 18.83 -20.25 -44.07
N TRP A 738 17.99 -19.35 -44.59
CA TRP A 738 16.93 -19.71 -45.54
C TRP A 738 17.49 -20.28 -46.83
N THR A 739 18.50 -19.62 -47.42
CA THR A 739 19.13 -20.11 -48.65
C THR A 739 19.73 -21.51 -48.45
N GLY A 740 20.38 -21.75 -47.31
CA GLY A 740 20.89 -23.08 -46.96
C GLY A 740 19.79 -24.12 -46.78
N LEU A 741 18.70 -23.76 -46.10
CA LEU A 741 17.56 -24.64 -45.85
C LEU A 741 16.78 -24.95 -47.13
N ASP A 742 16.51 -23.98 -48.00
CA ASP A 742 15.79 -24.18 -49.25
C ASP A 742 16.57 -25.07 -50.23
N ARG A 743 17.90 -24.90 -50.29
CA ARG A 743 18.79 -25.82 -50.99
C ARG A 743 18.64 -27.25 -50.46
N MET A 744 18.70 -27.42 -49.14
CA MET A 744 18.53 -28.73 -48.50
C MET A 744 17.15 -29.33 -48.79
N MET A 745 16.06 -28.56 -48.62
CA MET A 745 14.70 -29.02 -48.90
C MET A 745 14.53 -29.45 -50.36
N THR A 746 15.07 -28.67 -51.30
CA THR A 746 15.06 -29.02 -52.75
C THR A 746 15.80 -30.33 -53.01
N THR A 747 16.97 -30.52 -52.39
CA THR A 747 17.71 -31.78 -52.48
C THR A 747 16.94 -32.96 -51.87
N LEU A 748 16.34 -32.77 -50.70
CA LEU A 748 15.61 -33.81 -50.01
C LEU A 748 14.34 -34.20 -50.75
N GLU A 749 13.65 -33.25 -51.39
CA GLU A 749 12.52 -33.51 -52.29
C GLU A 749 12.90 -34.40 -53.47
N ALA A 750 14.12 -34.25 -54.02
CA ALA A 750 14.62 -35.10 -55.10
C ALA A 750 14.69 -36.60 -54.73
N THR A 751 14.87 -36.92 -53.43
CA THR A 751 14.85 -38.32 -52.94
C THR A 751 13.48 -39.00 -53.08
N GLY A 752 12.42 -38.23 -53.37
CA GLY A 752 11.04 -38.69 -53.49
C GLY A 752 10.72 -39.39 -54.82
N TYR A 753 11.56 -39.20 -55.84
CA TYR A 753 11.33 -39.72 -57.20
C TYR A 753 11.71 -41.19 -57.41
N ARG A 754 11.97 -41.93 -56.32
CA ARG A 754 12.26 -43.36 -56.41
C ARG A 754 11.05 -44.13 -57.00
N PRO A 755 11.28 -45.08 -57.92
CA PRO A 755 10.23 -45.97 -58.41
C PRO A 755 9.66 -46.84 -57.27
N GLN A 756 8.35 -46.79 -57.04
CA GLN A 756 7.70 -47.61 -56.01
C GLN A 756 7.85 -49.11 -56.28
N LYS A 757 8.12 -49.88 -55.22
CA LYS A 757 8.26 -51.35 -55.24
C LYS A 757 6.91 -52.09 -55.42
N GLY A 758 5.78 -51.38 -55.49
CA GLY A 758 4.44 -51.98 -55.55
C GLY A 758 3.91 -52.14 -56.98
N SER A 759 3.37 -53.33 -57.27
CA SER A 759 2.60 -53.73 -58.46
C SER A 759 3.30 -53.55 -59.82
N ASP A 760 3.95 -54.62 -60.31
CA ASP A 760 3.99 -55.01 -61.73
C ASP A 760 4.70 -56.37 -61.86
N THR A 761 4.05 -57.42 -61.36
CA THR A 761 4.45 -58.79 -61.73
C THR A 761 4.40 -58.96 -63.25
N ALA A 762 3.46 -58.33 -63.96
CA ALA A 762 3.32 -58.40 -65.42
C ALA A 762 4.49 -57.73 -66.18
N PHE A 763 4.90 -56.51 -65.82
CA PHE A 763 6.03 -55.82 -66.48
C PHE A 763 7.37 -56.52 -66.20
N ASN A 764 7.61 -56.91 -64.93
CA ASN A 764 8.82 -57.64 -64.56
C ASN A 764 8.87 -59.02 -65.22
N GLN A 765 7.72 -59.71 -65.33
CA GLN A 765 7.62 -60.97 -66.07
C GLN A 765 7.80 -60.76 -67.58
N ALA A 766 7.26 -59.67 -68.16
CA ALA A 766 7.41 -59.35 -69.58
C ALA A 766 8.87 -59.04 -69.95
N ILE A 767 9.57 -58.23 -69.15
CA ILE A 767 11.00 -57.96 -69.37
C ILE A 767 11.84 -59.23 -69.14
N GLN A 768 11.55 -60.02 -68.11
CA GLN A 768 12.23 -61.29 -67.89
C GLN A 768 11.93 -62.32 -68.97
N ALA A 769 10.73 -62.32 -69.57
CA ALA A 769 10.35 -63.18 -70.69
C ALA A 769 11.07 -62.76 -71.98
N ARG A 770 11.11 -61.46 -72.28
CA ARG A 770 11.81 -60.91 -73.46
C ARG A 770 13.33 -61.10 -73.39
N LEU A 771 13.90 -60.95 -72.18
CA LEU A 771 15.30 -61.28 -71.92
C LEU A 771 15.58 -62.78 -72.01
N LYS A 772 14.57 -63.65 -71.80
CA LYS A 772 14.66 -65.10 -72.04
C LYS A 772 14.51 -65.47 -73.53
N GLU A 773 13.84 -64.66 -74.34
CA GLU A 773 13.62 -64.88 -75.79
C GLU A 773 14.83 -64.52 -76.67
N GLY A 774 15.83 -63.82 -76.14
CA GLY A 774 17.20 -63.85 -76.67
C GLY A 774 17.57 -62.87 -77.80
N THR A 775 16.76 -61.84 -78.08
CA THR A 775 17.01 -60.93 -79.22
C THR A 775 17.27 -59.45 -78.89
N GLY A 776 17.48 -59.05 -77.62
CA GLY A 776 17.73 -57.63 -77.31
C GLY A 776 18.44 -57.35 -75.99
N THR A 777 19.01 -56.14 -75.88
CA THR A 777 19.57 -55.59 -74.64
C THR A 777 18.46 -55.23 -73.64
N VAL A 778 18.78 -55.08 -72.35
CA VAL A 778 17.82 -54.64 -71.31
C VAL A 778 17.13 -53.31 -71.69
N GLY A 779 17.83 -52.42 -72.41
CA GLY A 779 17.28 -51.16 -72.92
C GLY A 779 16.19 -51.36 -73.98
N GLN A 780 16.45 -52.18 -74.99
CA GLN A 780 15.47 -52.53 -76.03
C GLN A 780 14.25 -53.26 -75.46
N ALA A 781 14.44 -54.14 -74.47
CA ALA A 781 13.32 -54.82 -73.82
C ALA A 781 12.40 -53.86 -73.05
N ILE A 782 12.95 -52.79 -72.45
CA ILE A 782 12.18 -51.71 -71.82
C ILE A 782 11.48 -50.87 -72.90
N ASN A 783 12.21 -50.49 -73.96
CA ASN A 783 11.71 -49.64 -75.04
C ASN A 783 10.55 -50.31 -75.79
N ASP A 784 10.61 -51.62 -76.04
CA ASP A 784 9.56 -52.35 -76.75
C ASP A 784 8.31 -52.64 -75.90
N VAL A 785 8.42 -52.65 -74.57
CA VAL A 785 7.27 -52.78 -73.66
C VAL A 785 6.59 -51.42 -73.47
N VAL A 786 7.37 -50.34 -73.46
CA VAL A 786 6.89 -48.96 -73.32
C VAL A 786 6.34 -48.41 -74.65
N SER A 787 6.94 -48.74 -75.79
CA SER A 787 6.50 -48.33 -77.14
C SER A 787 5.36 -49.18 -77.70
N GLY A 788 4.92 -50.22 -76.98
CA GLY A 788 3.82 -51.08 -77.41
C GLY A 788 4.18 -52.03 -78.56
N ALA A 789 5.45 -52.24 -78.90
CA ALA A 789 5.86 -53.17 -79.97
C ALA A 789 5.57 -54.66 -79.65
N ALA A 790 5.11 -54.99 -78.43
CA ALA A 790 4.51 -56.28 -78.08
C ALA A 790 2.99 -56.21 -77.83
N ALA A 791 2.31 -55.13 -78.22
CA ALA A 791 0.86 -54.98 -78.08
C ALA A 791 0.07 -55.62 -79.23
N GLY A 792 0.64 -56.63 -79.91
CA GLY A 792 -0.06 -57.43 -80.92
C GLY A 792 -0.86 -58.60 -80.34
N ALA A 793 -0.69 -58.96 -79.07
CA ALA A 793 -1.33 -60.15 -78.51
C ALA A 793 -1.62 -60.02 -77.01
N ALA A 794 -2.48 -59.08 -76.61
CA ALA A 794 -3.32 -59.19 -75.40
C ALA A 794 -4.27 -57.99 -75.30
N VAL A 795 -5.21 -57.88 -76.23
CA VAL A 795 -6.48 -57.19 -75.94
C VAL A 795 -7.47 -58.28 -75.56
N GLY A 796 -7.88 -58.33 -74.30
CA GLY A 796 -8.87 -59.29 -73.85
C GLY A 796 -9.08 -59.27 -72.34
N GLY A 797 -10.22 -58.74 -71.91
CA GLY A 797 -10.70 -58.83 -70.54
C GLY A 797 -10.98 -60.27 -70.07
N PRO A 798 -11.47 -60.43 -68.84
CA PRO A 798 -11.44 -61.68 -68.09
C PRO A 798 -12.54 -62.65 -68.53
N SER A 799 -12.30 -63.42 -69.59
CA SER A 799 -13.05 -64.65 -69.88
C SER A 799 -12.35 -65.45 -70.98
N GLY A 800 -11.65 -66.53 -70.62
CA GLY A 800 -11.04 -67.45 -71.57
C GLY A 800 -10.22 -68.52 -70.87
N ALA A 801 -10.84 -69.67 -70.66
CA ALA A 801 -10.35 -70.77 -69.85
C ALA A 801 -9.29 -71.65 -70.55
N LEU A 802 -8.52 -72.35 -69.71
CA LEU A 802 -8.03 -73.74 -69.85
C LEU A 802 -7.44 -74.21 -71.19
N GLY A 803 -6.19 -74.65 -71.15
CA GLY A 803 -5.71 -75.65 -72.09
C GLY A 803 -4.19 -75.85 -72.11
N GLY A 804 -3.75 -77.09 -71.82
CA GLY A 804 -2.69 -77.70 -72.61
C GLY A 804 -1.29 -77.69 -72.02
N ALA A 805 -0.88 -78.85 -71.52
CA ALA A 805 0.45 -79.16 -71.06
C ALA A 805 1.38 -79.62 -72.22
N VAL A 806 2.70 -79.60 -71.95
CA VAL A 806 3.71 -80.64 -72.29
C VAL A 806 4.61 -80.49 -73.54
N VAL A 807 5.89 -80.86 -73.29
CA VAL A 807 7.10 -81.10 -74.14
C VAL A 807 7.88 -79.85 -74.58
N GLY A 808 9.18 -79.67 -74.34
CA GLY A 808 10.23 -80.52 -73.79
C GLY A 808 11.57 -80.24 -74.50
N GLY A 809 12.66 -80.09 -73.75
CA GLY A 809 13.99 -80.57 -74.18
C GLY A 809 15.00 -79.60 -74.82
N ARG A 810 16.07 -79.34 -74.05
CA ARG A 810 17.49 -79.13 -74.45
C ARG A 810 17.90 -77.83 -75.15
N ARG A 811 18.55 -76.95 -74.35
CA ARG A 811 19.92 -76.41 -74.57
C ARG A 811 20.44 -75.78 -73.26
N GLY A 812 20.95 -76.64 -72.37
CA GLY A 812 21.73 -76.22 -71.21
C GLY A 812 23.10 -75.74 -71.67
N GLY A 813 23.39 -74.46 -71.47
CA GLY A 813 24.61 -73.79 -71.90
C GLY A 813 24.38 -72.28 -72.08
N ALA A 814 23.28 -71.90 -72.74
CA ALA A 814 22.92 -70.50 -72.95
C ALA A 814 22.27 -69.85 -71.70
N LYS A 815 21.53 -70.61 -70.89
CA LYS A 815 20.78 -70.08 -69.73
C LYS A 815 21.69 -69.52 -68.61
N VAL A 816 22.84 -70.16 -68.35
CA VAL A 816 23.83 -69.71 -67.36
C VAL A 816 24.65 -68.53 -67.87
N LEU A 817 25.03 -68.54 -69.16
CA LEU A 817 25.74 -67.42 -69.80
C LEU A 817 24.87 -66.16 -69.94
N GLN A 818 23.56 -66.31 -70.19
CA GLN A 818 22.62 -65.21 -70.36
C GLN A 818 22.15 -64.63 -69.02
N GLU A 819 21.92 -65.47 -68.00
CA GLU A 819 21.77 -65.01 -66.61
C GLU A 819 23.03 -64.26 -66.14
N SER A 820 24.23 -64.67 -66.58
CA SER A 820 25.46 -63.95 -66.26
C SER A 820 25.56 -62.58 -66.97
N ARG A 821 25.09 -62.44 -68.21
CA ARG A 821 25.07 -61.16 -68.94
C ARG A 821 24.08 -60.18 -68.33
N VAL A 822 22.84 -60.62 -68.09
CA VAL A 822 21.83 -59.77 -67.44
C VAL A 822 22.26 -59.34 -66.03
N ARG A 823 22.96 -60.20 -65.28
CA ARG A 823 23.56 -59.83 -63.97
C ARG A 823 24.72 -58.85 -64.09
N ARG A 824 25.62 -59.02 -65.06
CA ARG A 824 26.74 -58.08 -65.31
C ARG A 824 26.26 -56.73 -65.83
N ASP A 825 25.23 -56.74 -66.68
CA ASP A 825 24.60 -55.53 -67.23
C ASP A 825 23.83 -54.79 -66.13
N SER A 826 23.09 -55.50 -65.26
CA SER A 826 22.39 -54.87 -64.13
C SER A 826 23.35 -54.31 -63.08
N GLU A 827 24.49 -54.98 -62.81
CA GLU A 827 25.55 -54.45 -61.97
C GLU A 827 26.16 -53.17 -62.57
N THR A 828 26.50 -53.19 -63.85
CA THR A 828 27.08 -52.04 -64.58
C THR A 828 26.13 -50.85 -64.56
N ILE A 829 24.85 -51.08 -64.82
CA ILE A 829 23.83 -50.02 -64.80
C ILE A 829 23.59 -49.52 -63.37
N ALA A 830 23.56 -50.39 -62.36
CA ALA A 830 23.44 -49.97 -60.95
C ALA A 830 24.57 -49.03 -60.54
N ARG A 831 25.81 -49.34 -60.93
CA ARG A 831 26.98 -48.48 -60.67
C ARG A 831 26.90 -47.17 -61.44
N ILE A 832 26.46 -47.19 -62.70
CA ILE A 832 26.24 -45.96 -63.50
C ILE A 832 25.14 -45.07 -62.87
N LEU A 833 24.09 -45.65 -62.30
CA LEU A 833 23.00 -44.92 -61.66
C LEU A 833 23.39 -44.34 -60.30
N THR A 834 24.39 -44.90 -59.62
CA THR A 834 24.79 -44.54 -58.24
C THR A 834 26.14 -43.81 -58.15
N ASP A 835 27.01 -43.95 -59.16
CA ASP A 835 28.30 -43.26 -59.25
C ASP A 835 28.12 -41.83 -59.78
N PRO A 836 28.58 -40.80 -59.04
CA PRO A 836 28.42 -39.40 -59.46
C PRO A 836 29.19 -39.07 -60.74
N LYS A 837 30.31 -39.75 -60.99
CA LYS A 837 31.17 -39.48 -62.14
C LYS A 837 30.51 -39.99 -63.42
N ALA A 838 29.62 -40.98 -63.32
CA ALA A 838 28.93 -41.54 -64.48
C ALA A 838 28.17 -40.47 -65.27
N LEU A 839 27.53 -39.50 -64.60
CA LEU A 839 26.80 -38.42 -65.25
C LEU A 839 27.75 -37.47 -66.03
N SER A 840 28.88 -37.09 -65.43
CA SER A 840 29.89 -36.27 -66.11
C SER A 840 30.46 -36.95 -67.37
N MET A 841 30.58 -38.28 -67.33
CA MET A 841 31.01 -39.09 -68.47
C MET A 841 29.91 -39.26 -69.52
N ILE A 842 28.65 -39.40 -69.11
CA ILE A 842 27.49 -39.43 -70.03
C ILE A 842 27.34 -38.08 -70.76
N ARG A 843 27.49 -36.95 -70.06
CA ARG A 843 27.50 -35.60 -70.66
C ARG A 843 28.68 -35.40 -71.60
N SER A 844 29.86 -35.88 -71.21
CA SER A 844 31.04 -35.82 -72.09
C SER A 844 30.82 -36.68 -73.33
N LEU A 845 30.16 -37.83 -73.20
CA LEU A 845 29.85 -38.74 -74.31
C LEU A 845 28.80 -38.17 -75.26
N SER A 846 27.78 -37.45 -74.75
CA SER A 846 26.73 -36.84 -75.58
C SER A 846 27.24 -35.70 -76.47
N ARG A 847 28.42 -35.14 -76.17
CA ARG A 847 29.09 -34.10 -76.96
C ARG A 847 30.06 -34.65 -78.00
N GLN A 848 30.27 -35.96 -78.05
CA GLN A 848 31.23 -36.59 -78.95
C GLN A 848 30.50 -37.27 -80.11
N ASP A 849 31.09 -37.21 -81.31
CA ASP A 849 30.53 -37.92 -82.46
C ASP A 849 30.50 -39.43 -82.21
N PRO A 850 29.40 -40.12 -82.56
CA PRO A 850 29.30 -41.57 -82.47
C PRO A 850 30.45 -42.25 -83.21
N GLY A 851 31.21 -43.12 -82.53
CA GLY A 851 32.36 -43.83 -83.10
C GLY A 851 33.68 -43.06 -83.08
N SER A 852 33.72 -41.84 -82.53
CA SER A 852 34.99 -41.14 -82.30
C SER A 852 35.85 -41.86 -81.25
N ARG A 853 37.18 -41.81 -81.39
CA ARG A 853 38.14 -42.40 -80.43
C ARG A 853 37.93 -41.88 -79.00
N SER A 854 37.50 -40.63 -78.87
CA SER A 854 37.14 -40.00 -77.59
C SER A 854 35.85 -40.59 -77.00
N ALA A 855 34.82 -40.82 -77.82
CA ALA A 855 33.60 -41.51 -77.41
C ALA A 855 33.87 -42.96 -76.98
N GLU A 856 34.76 -43.67 -77.69
CA GLU A 856 35.19 -45.03 -77.32
C GLU A 856 35.91 -45.05 -75.97
N ILE A 857 36.82 -44.09 -75.72
CA ILE A 857 37.52 -43.96 -74.43
C ILE A 857 36.54 -43.67 -73.29
N LEU A 858 35.58 -42.78 -73.48
CA LEU A 858 34.57 -42.44 -72.48
C LEU A 858 33.61 -43.62 -72.21
N THR A 859 33.22 -44.35 -73.25
CA THR A 859 32.40 -45.56 -73.14
C THR A 859 33.16 -46.66 -72.39
N ASN A 860 34.45 -46.86 -72.69
CA ASN A 860 35.31 -47.79 -71.97
C ASN A 860 35.50 -47.39 -70.51
N LYS A 861 35.60 -46.10 -70.19
CA LYS A 861 35.66 -45.60 -68.80
C LYS A 861 34.34 -45.83 -68.04
N LEU A 862 33.19 -45.61 -68.68
CA LEU A 862 31.88 -45.93 -68.11
C LEU A 862 31.72 -47.44 -67.84
N LEU A 863 32.20 -48.28 -68.76
CA LEU A 863 32.24 -49.74 -68.57
C LEU A 863 33.25 -50.17 -67.50
N GLN A 864 34.38 -49.49 -67.35
CA GLN A 864 35.34 -49.74 -66.26
C GLN A 864 34.79 -49.38 -64.88
N ILE A 865 33.94 -48.35 -64.79
CA ILE A 865 33.17 -48.04 -63.57
C ILE A 865 32.19 -49.18 -63.28
N GLY A 866 31.56 -49.74 -64.33
CA GLY A 866 30.73 -50.94 -64.25
C GLY A 866 31.46 -52.22 -63.85
N GLY A 867 32.72 -52.39 -64.26
CA GLY A 867 33.47 -53.65 -64.17
C GLY A 867 34.37 -53.84 -62.93
N ARG A 868 34.43 -52.91 -61.98
CA ARG A 868 35.31 -53.03 -60.80
C ARG A 868 34.72 -53.96 -59.72
N GLY A 869 34.86 -55.26 -59.92
CA GLY A 869 34.62 -56.31 -58.93
C GLY A 869 35.86 -57.22 -58.73
N VAL A 870 36.39 -57.22 -57.50
CA VAL A 870 37.34 -58.19 -56.90
C VAL A 870 38.81 -58.15 -57.36
N ILE A 871 39.65 -57.31 -56.72
CA ILE A 871 40.90 -57.72 -56.01
C ILE A 871 41.18 -56.67 -54.92
N SER A 872 40.93 -57.00 -53.65
CA SER A 872 41.67 -56.54 -52.46
C SER A 872 40.96 -57.02 -51.19
N ALA A 873 41.22 -58.26 -50.80
CA ALA A 873 41.04 -58.75 -49.44
C ALA A 873 41.98 -59.94 -49.22
N SER A 874 43.27 -59.73 -49.41
CA SER A 874 44.30 -60.65 -48.90
C SER A 874 45.67 -59.97 -48.98
N GLN A 875 46.05 -59.26 -47.93
CA GLN A 875 47.43 -59.24 -47.45
C GLN A 875 47.45 -58.87 -45.96
N PRO A 876 48.48 -59.33 -45.23
CA PRO A 876 48.32 -59.95 -43.93
C PRO A 876 48.48 -58.95 -42.77
N SER A 877 47.93 -59.34 -41.63
CA SER A 877 48.24 -58.78 -40.32
C SER A 877 49.74 -58.83 -40.00
N GLU A 878 50.30 -57.70 -39.58
CA GLU A 878 51.44 -57.64 -38.63
C GLU A 878 51.56 -56.22 -38.02
N PRO A 879 52.29 -56.01 -36.92
CA PRO A 879 51.67 -55.75 -35.62
C PRO A 879 51.87 -54.31 -35.10
N THR A 880 51.13 -54.03 -34.03
CA THR A 880 51.21 -52.89 -33.10
C THR A 880 52.57 -52.19 -32.95
N ARG A 881 52.50 -50.85 -32.91
CA ARG A 881 53.14 -50.04 -31.85
C ARG A 881 52.21 -48.93 -31.41
#